data_AF-A0A941D516-F1
#
_entry.id   AF-A0A941D516-F1
#
_cell.length_a   1.000
_cell.length_b   1.000
_cell.length_c   1.000
_cell.angle_alpha   90.00
_cell.angle_beta   90.00
_cell.angle_gamma   90.00
#
_symmetry.space_group_name_H-M   'P 1'
#
loop_
_entity.id
_entity.type
_entity.pdbx_description
1 polymer ?
#
loop_
_entity_poly.entity_id
_entity_poly.type
_entity_poly.pdbx_seq_one_letter_code
_entity_poly.pdbx_strand_id
1 'polypeptide(L)'
;MVPIIASLSLALTGAAGVVASPAAAHDGVDHGAEAGSEEALDWSNYEKITLTKDTGEPIDMAVMPDGRVLHTARNGDVRLTDPDVGTTRVVTTVPVYSNSEDGLQTVTLDPDFEENGWVYLYYAPLEMEAPYVERTPSGSAPNTLPAGADASYWDQWLGYNQLTRVRWDEESDSLDMSTEQVILTVENQRGQCCHVAGDVDFDADGNLYLSTGDNTPASTPGANGFAPNNDAPGMNPGLDSRRGAGSTNDLRGAILRIHVEEDGSYTIPDGNLFPVGTENTRPEIFVMGLRNPFRMDVDPGTGSVSWGDYGPDAGAANPERGPMGLVEWQTTGIDTPMNGGWPYCTGDSFDYNEWDFATATPGEFFDCAAGAENNSRWNTGLAVVPPATPATLWYGDDADDQPWPELTDFGPGGQGPMGGPVYTYDPDNPSTTKFPEYWHEKAFFAEFSQDYLAVFDVQWPNGPVDHITHFLPNSALETNGQPITDSPIDIEFGADGSLYVLDYGNGFFRQNPEAGLYRIDYSPGNKAPTAVIAADPSSGSSAPLTVAFDGSGSSDPEGGALTYEWDFTGDGSFDATGVEVEHTYDELGSFTARLRVTDPEGRVGITSTTVSVGNVAPAIDVSVPDGAFFDWGQAVPMTVTTDDPEDGTATVCSRVRWTFGLGHDSHAHPLSQGTGCSFGIPTPADATEHGETENIFGVVVIRYTDAGANGVAPATSEVSLILNPKPQEAEWADVQQGVELVDDVDASGLRRVEGLDPGDHLAWDPVNFTGIDDVTVRASGSGTLQLRWDAADAEPFATVDVDSTGWSDTTASLANAPEGTGVLYLTSTGGVVLDRLTFGGTGVADTTPPTASVELTPAQPTGDNGWYTGNVTVRFTATDDGTVASQQFSTDGGQTWTTVSSRNPTTTVSAEGVTTLLYRATDSGGNVSEVGSVTIRIDRTPPVVDVTGVEDGAEVGASQDVEWTASDATSGVAEVTATLDGEPAEGPLALWRLDLGEHVLVVTATDEAGHTTSETVTFTVTTSLTELRALVERFADDGAVTTKGERQLVKKLDQADKHAGAGRDAAAIAQLRGLIGLLRDATLVSDPEAADALRRNAEEVVRQLQA
;
A
#
# COMPACT_ATOMS: atom_id res chain seq x y z
N MET A 1 -53.20 -70.86 -26.04
CA MET A 1 -52.02 -71.16 -26.87
C MET A 1 -51.18 -69.88 -26.89
N VAL A 2 -50.34 -69.71 -25.87
CA VAL A 2 -48.84 -69.68 -25.90
C VAL A 2 -48.35 -68.21 -26.00
N PRO A 3 -47.49 -67.68 -25.09
CA PRO A 3 -47.85 -67.20 -23.72
C PRO A 3 -47.38 -65.73 -23.41
N ILE A 4 -48.11 -64.96 -22.58
CA ILE A 4 -47.81 -64.35 -21.23
C ILE A 4 -46.37 -63.77 -21.03
N ILE A 5 -46.03 -62.56 -20.51
CA ILE A 5 -46.48 -61.63 -19.41
C ILE A 5 -45.96 -60.20 -19.78
N ALA A 6 -46.80 -59.17 -19.93
CA ALA A 6 -47.24 -58.12 -18.98
C ALA A 6 -46.22 -57.01 -18.60
N SER A 7 -46.57 -55.75 -18.91
CA SER A 7 -46.11 -54.54 -18.21
C SER A 7 -47.19 -53.45 -18.27
N LEU A 8 -47.37 -52.77 -17.14
CA LEU A 8 -48.46 -51.86 -16.78
C LEU A 8 -48.11 -50.40 -17.13
N SER A 9 -49.13 -49.60 -17.37
CA SER A 9 -49.13 -48.19 -17.79
C SER A 9 -49.09 -47.21 -16.60
N LEU A 10 -48.53 -45.99 -16.80
CA LEU A 10 -48.96 -44.70 -16.20
C LEU A 10 -48.10 -43.57 -16.86
N ALA A 11 -48.65 -42.73 -17.75
CA ALA A 11 -49.29 -41.42 -17.52
C ALA A 11 -48.31 -40.22 -17.50
N LEU A 12 -48.40 -39.40 -18.55
CA LEU A 12 -47.72 -38.11 -18.77
C LEU A 12 -48.18 -37.02 -17.78
N THR A 13 -47.22 -36.19 -17.35
CA THR A 13 -47.43 -34.76 -17.06
C THR A 13 -46.25 -34.00 -17.67
N GLY A 14 -46.54 -33.01 -18.52
CA GLY A 14 -45.55 -32.25 -19.26
C GLY A 14 -44.88 -31.16 -18.43
N ALA A 15 -43.58 -31.00 -18.66
CA ALA A 15 -42.84 -29.77 -18.44
C ALA A 15 -42.42 -29.28 -19.83
N ALA A 16 -42.79 -28.05 -20.16
CA ALA A 16 -42.24 -27.35 -21.32
C ALA A 16 -40.77 -27.05 -20.98
N GLY A 17 -39.86 -27.87 -21.50
CA GLY A 17 -38.45 -27.53 -21.54
C GLY A 17 -38.29 -26.38 -22.53
N VAL A 18 -37.95 -25.20 -22.03
CA VAL A 18 -37.20 -24.22 -22.81
C VAL A 18 -35.86 -24.89 -23.05
N VAL A 19 -35.68 -25.42 -24.26
CA VAL A 19 -34.37 -25.86 -24.71
C VAL A 19 -33.61 -24.56 -24.94
N ALA A 20 -32.63 -24.28 -24.07
CA ALA A 20 -31.60 -23.29 -24.37
C ALA A 20 -31.04 -23.66 -25.75
N SER A 21 -31.22 -22.75 -26.71
CA SER A 21 -30.51 -22.86 -27.97
C SER A 21 -29.02 -22.74 -27.64
N PRO A 22 -28.15 -23.64 -28.11
CA PRO A 22 -26.72 -23.35 -28.10
C PRO A 22 -26.49 -22.05 -28.88
N ALA A 23 -25.55 -21.23 -28.41
CA ALA A 23 -24.99 -20.13 -29.19
C ALA A 23 -24.83 -20.61 -30.63
N ALA A 24 -25.51 -19.94 -31.56
CA ALA A 24 -25.40 -20.28 -32.96
C ALA A 24 -23.93 -20.12 -33.34
N ALA A 25 -23.33 -21.19 -33.87
CA ALA A 25 -22.07 -21.07 -34.58
C ALA A 25 -22.23 -19.93 -35.60
N HIS A 26 -21.31 -18.97 -35.55
CA HIS A 26 -21.16 -17.98 -36.60
C HIS A 26 -20.81 -18.75 -37.87
N ASP A 27 -21.77 -18.84 -38.79
CA ASP A 27 -21.42 -19.15 -40.16
C ASP A 27 -20.63 -17.91 -40.58
N GLY A 28 -19.31 -18.03 -40.79
CA GLY A 28 -18.43 -16.99 -41.37
C GLY A 28 -18.91 -16.58 -42.76
N VAL A 29 -20.10 -15.99 -42.81
CA VAL A 29 -20.80 -15.53 -44.00
C VAL A 29 -20.07 -14.26 -44.37
N ASP A 30 -19.36 -14.32 -45.48
CA ASP A 30 -19.06 -13.14 -46.28
C ASP A 30 -20.37 -12.35 -46.43
N HIS A 31 -20.52 -11.27 -45.64
CA HIS A 31 -21.73 -10.45 -45.60
C HIS A 31 -21.94 -9.68 -46.92
N GLY A 32 -21.04 -9.85 -47.91
CA GLY A 32 -21.01 -9.04 -49.10
C GLY A 32 -20.61 -7.60 -48.75
N ALA A 33 -20.14 -6.85 -49.75
CA ALA A 33 -19.83 -5.44 -49.52
C ALA A 33 -21.12 -4.66 -49.23
N GLU A 34 -21.27 -4.16 -48.00
CA GLU A 34 -22.27 -3.14 -47.67
C GLU A 34 -22.04 -1.87 -48.50
N ALA A 35 -23.09 -1.08 -48.70
CA ALA A 35 -22.95 0.16 -49.45
C ALA A 35 -21.99 1.12 -48.72
N GLY A 36 -20.98 1.63 -49.44
CA GLY A 36 -19.99 2.56 -48.87
C GLY A 36 -18.77 1.88 -48.24
N SER A 37 -18.76 0.56 -48.06
CA SER A 37 -17.65 -0.14 -47.41
C SER A 37 -16.32 -0.03 -48.18
N GLU A 38 -16.34 0.02 -49.51
CA GLU A 38 -15.10 0.19 -50.32
C GLU A 38 -14.35 1.49 -49.97
N GLU A 39 -15.07 2.60 -49.76
CA GLU A 39 -14.44 3.89 -49.43
C GLU A 39 -14.11 4.00 -47.94
N ALA A 40 -14.96 3.43 -47.07
CA ALA A 40 -14.79 3.48 -45.63
C ALA A 40 -13.71 2.55 -45.09
N LEU A 41 -13.41 1.45 -45.78
CA LEU A 41 -12.35 0.49 -45.43
C LEU A 41 -11.03 0.74 -46.20
N ASP A 42 -10.96 1.80 -47.00
CA ASP A 42 -9.71 2.27 -47.57
C ASP A 42 -8.99 3.15 -46.54
N TRP A 43 -8.03 2.56 -45.82
CA TRP A 43 -7.27 3.22 -44.77
C TRP A 43 -6.46 4.43 -45.27
N SER A 44 -6.21 4.53 -46.58
CA SER A 44 -5.61 5.73 -47.16
C SER A 44 -6.55 6.94 -47.17
N ASN A 45 -7.83 6.76 -46.83
CA ASN A 45 -8.79 7.85 -46.63
C ASN A 45 -8.79 8.41 -45.20
N TYR A 46 -7.98 7.89 -44.28
CA TYR A 46 -7.93 8.38 -42.90
C TYR A 46 -6.58 9.00 -42.57
N GLU A 47 -6.57 9.88 -41.58
CA GLU A 47 -5.34 10.38 -40.96
C GLU A 47 -5.46 10.44 -39.44
N LYS A 48 -4.51 9.83 -38.73
CA LYS A 48 -4.30 10.02 -37.29
C LYS A 48 -3.35 11.21 -37.08
N ILE A 49 -3.89 12.30 -36.54
CA ILE A 49 -3.20 13.57 -36.32
C ILE A 49 -2.84 13.71 -34.84
N THR A 50 -1.56 13.93 -34.53
CA THR A 50 -1.13 14.24 -33.16
C THR A 50 -1.60 15.62 -32.75
N LEU A 51 -2.42 15.70 -31.70
CA LEU A 51 -2.84 16.97 -31.08
C LEU A 51 -1.85 17.41 -30.00
N THR A 52 -1.42 16.48 -29.16
CA THR A 52 -0.39 16.74 -28.14
C THR A 52 0.30 15.46 -27.68
N LYS A 53 1.53 15.63 -27.19
CA LYS A 53 2.28 14.62 -26.43
C LYS A 53 2.36 14.97 -24.93
N ASP A 54 1.80 16.10 -24.53
CA ASP A 54 1.80 16.60 -23.14
C ASP A 54 0.54 16.14 -22.38
N THR A 55 0.40 14.83 -22.20
CA THR A 55 -0.83 14.23 -21.65
C THR A 55 -0.81 14.03 -20.13
N GLY A 56 0.35 14.08 -19.48
CA GLY A 56 0.53 13.55 -18.13
C GLY A 56 0.48 12.01 -18.13
N GLU A 57 0.03 11.39 -17.05
CA GLU A 57 -0.39 9.98 -17.05
C GLU A 57 -1.87 9.94 -17.47
N PRO A 58 -2.20 9.84 -18.77
CA PRO A 58 -3.56 10.04 -19.25
C PRO A 58 -4.49 8.98 -18.69
N ILE A 59 -5.73 9.38 -18.37
CA ILE A 59 -6.78 8.42 -18.02
C ILE A 59 -7.96 8.62 -18.97
N ASP A 60 -8.58 9.79 -18.97
CA ASP A 60 -9.86 10.05 -19.62
C ASP A 60 -9.86 11.36 -20.41
N MET A 61 -10.75 11.51 -21.39
CA MET A 61 -10.97 12.77 -22.11
C MET A 61 -12.43 13.13 -22.30
N ALA A 62 -12.66 14.40 -22.62
CA ALA A 62 -13.94 14.91 -23.07
C ALA A 62 -13.74 15.95 -24.19
N VAL A 63 -14.32 15.72 -25.36
CA VAL A 63 -14.22 16.65 -26.50
C VAL A 63 -15.28 17.74 -26.37
N MET A 64 -14.82 19.00 -26.23
CA MET A 64 -15.70 20.17 -26.15
C MET A 64 -16.39 20.45 -27.50
N PRO A 65 -17.57 21.10 -27.50
CA PRO A 65 -18.31 21.45 -28.73
C PRO A 65 -17.53 22.29 -29.75
N ASP A 66 -16.50 23.02 -29.30
CA ASP A 66 -15.61 23.81 -30.15
C ASP A 66 -14.35 23.08 -30.62
N GLY A 67 -14.21 21.79 -30.27
CA GLY A 67 -13.10 20.92 -30.66
C GLY A 67 -11.88 20.97 -29.73
N ARG A 68 -11.89 21.82 -28.69
CA ARG A 68 -10.93 21.71 -27.59
C ARG A 68 -11.16 20.42 -26.81
N VAL A 69 -10.13 19.88 -26.17
CA VAL A 69 -10.24 18.60 -25.45
C VAL A 69 -9.82 18.80 -24.01
N LEU A 70 -10.72 18.48 -23.07
CA LEU A 70 -10.34 18.28 -21.67
C LEU A 70 -9.82 16.86 -21.52
N HIS A 71 -8.74 16.66 -20.79
CA HIS A 71 -8.28 15.32 -20.44
C HIS A 71 -7.66 15.29 -19.05
N THR A 72 -7.80 14.15 -18.38
CA THR A 72 -7.29 13.94 -17.03
C THR A 72 -5.89 13.32 -17.07
N ALA A 73 -5.12 13.59 -16.02
CA ALA A 73 -4.10 12.67 -15.60
C ALA A 73 -4.35 12.19 -14.18
N ARG A 74 -3.96 10.94 -13.89
CA ARG A 74 -4.24 10.27 -12.63
C ARG A 74 -3.76 11.03 -11.39
N ASN A 75 -2.71 11.83 -11.54
CA ASN A 75 -2.15 12.68 -10.48
C ASN A 75 -3.07 13.84 -10.02
N GLY A 76 -4.25 14.01 -10.63
CA GLY A 76 -5.24 15.03 -10.28
C GLY A 76 -5.29 16.21 -11.24
N ASP A 77 -4.45 16.24 -12.27
CA ASP A 77 -4.43 17.33 -13.24
C ASP A 77 -5.56 17.17 -14.27
N VAL A 78 -6.32 18.24 -14.49
CA VAL A 78 -7.17 18.44 -15.66
C VAL A 78 -6.43 19.34 -16.63
N ARG A 79 -6.29 18.89 -17.87
CA ARG A 79 -5.60 19.58 -18.96
C ARG A 79 -6.59 19.99 -20.04
N LEU A 80 -6.26 21.06 -20.75
CA LEU A 80 -6.96 21.51 -21.94
C LEU A 80 -6.00 21.52 -23.12
N THR A 81 -6.32 20.76 -24.16
CA THR A 81 -5.66 20.82 -25.46
C THR A 81 -6.50 21.64 -26.42
N ASP A 82 -5.87 22.63 -27.05
CA ASP A 82 -6.44 23.44 -28.12
C ASP A 82 -5.77 23.05 -29.45
N PRO A 83 -6.46 22.30 -30.33
CA PRO A 83 -5.90 21.88 -31.62
C PRO A 83 -5.59 23.02 -32.59
N ASP A 84 -6.35 24.12 -32.55
CA ASP A 84 -6.19 25.25 -33.48
C ASP A 84 -4.93 26.04 -33.18
N VAL A 85 -4.55 26.09 -31.90
CA VAL A 85 -3.33 26.75 -31.44
C VAL A 85 -2.17 25.76 -31.30
N GLY A 86 -2.46 24.47 -31.12
CA GLY A 86 -1.48 23.40 -30.91
C GLY A 86 -0.87 23.42 -29.51
N THR A 87 -1.64 23.81 -28.49
CA THR A 87 -1.16 23.98 -27.11
C THR A 87 -1.91 23.08 -26.14
N THR A 88 -1.20 22.55 -25.14
CA THR A 88 -1.78 21.86 -23.99
C THR A 88 -1.32 22.54 -22.71
N ARG A 89 -2.21 22.65 -21.72
CA ARG A 89 -1.87 23.20 -20.39
C ARG A 89 -2.71 22.55 -19.31
N VAL A 90 -2.15 22.45 -18.10
CA VAL A 90 -2.92 22.14 -16.89
C VAL A 90 -3.81 23.33 -16.56
N VAL A 91 -5.12 23.10 -16.52
CA VAL A 91 -6.13 24.14 -16.24
C VAL A 91 -6.64 24.09 -14.81
N THR A 92 -6.56 22.92 -14.16
CA THR A 92 -6.98 22.70 -12.77
C THR A 92 -6.25 21.49 -12.21
N THR A 93 -5.89 21.50 -10.92
CA THR A 93 -5.35 20.33 -10.22
C THR A 93 -6.22 20.01 -9.01
N VAL A 94 -6.81 18.81 -8.99
CA VAL A 94 -7.63 18.27 -7.90
C VAL A 94 -6.73 17.51 -6.91
N PRO A 95 -6.80 17.78 -5.59
CA PRO A 95 -6.05 17.02 -4.61
C PRO A 95 -6.57 15.58 -4.49
N VAL A 96 -5.77 14.62 -4.95
CA VAL A 96 -6.16 13.20 -4.97
C VAL A 96 -5.27 12.32 -4.09
N TYR A 97 -5.86 11.23 -3.61
CA TYR A 97 -5.13 10.06 -3.14
C TYR A 97 -4.75 9.20 -4.36
N SER A 98 -3.47 8.86 -4.51
CA SER A 98 -2.93 8.31 -5.77
C SER A 98 -2.23 6.94 -5.64
N ASN A 99 -2.51 6.19 -4.57
CA ASN A 99 -1.90 4.88 -4.38
C ASN A 99 -2.61 3.83 -5.24
N SER A 100 -1.88 2.93 -5.88
CA SER A 100 -2.50 1.99 -6.83
C SER A 100 -3.24 2.74 -7.93
N GLU A 101 -4.34 2.21 -8.47
CA GLU A 101 -5.09 2.85 -9.56
C GLU A 101 -5.88 4.09 -9.13
N ASP A 102 -5.88 4.43 -7.83
CA ASP A 102 -6.53 5.64 -7.35
C ASP A 102 -5.89 6.91 -7.92
N GLY A 103 -6.72 7.93 -8.01
CA GLY A 103 -6.38 9.22 -8.59
C GLY A 103 -7.61 9.93 -9.12
N LEU A 104 -7.39 10.86 -10.04
CA LEU A 104 -8.45 11.40 -10.89
C LEU A 104 -8.67 10.46 -12.06
N GLN A 105 -9.89 9.93 -12.19
CA GLN A 105 -10.26 9.04 -13.28
C GLN A 105 -10.86 9.86 -14.41
N THR A 106 -12.10 10.33 -14.22
CA THR A 106 -12.93 10.82 -15.31
C THR A 106 -13.06 12.32 -15.41
N VAL A 107 -13.26 12.79 -16.64
CA VAL A 107 -13.78 14.10 -17.01
C VAL A 107 -14.88 13.91 -18.06
N THR A 108 -16.11 14.38 -17.79
CA THR A 108 -17.23 14.26 -18.73
C THR A 108 -18.00 15.56 -18.79
N LEU A 109 -18.46 15.97 -19.98
CA LEU A 109 -19.31 17.14 -20.14
C LEU A 109 -20.78 16.78 -19.86
N ASP A 110 -21.51 17.68 -19.20
CA ASP A 110 -22.96 17.55 -19.12
C ASP A 110 -23.58 17.63 -20.54
N PRO A 111 -24.65 16.88 -20.85
CA PRO A 111 -25.28 16.94 -22.18
C PRO A 111 -25.72 18.36 -22.60
N ASP A 112 -26.04 19.23 -21.63
CA ASP A 112 -26.38 20.64 -21.85
C ASP A 112 -25.18 21.59 -21.56
N PHE A 113 -23.93 21.12 -21.71
CA PHE A 113 -22.71 21.86 -21.36
C PHE A 113 -22.63 23.26 -21.97
N GLU A 114 -23.01 23.44 -23.24
CA GLU A 114 -23.03 24.77 -23.89
C GLU A 114 -23.95 25.77 -23.18
N GLU A 115 -24.97 25.28 -22.47
CA GLU A 115 -25.92 26.12 -21.74
C GLU A 115 -25.55 26.28 -20.26
N ASN A 116 -25.04 25.22 -19.61
CA ASN A 116 -24.89 25.15 -18.16
C ASN A 116 -23.44 25.14 -17.66
N GLY A 117 -22.47 24.79 -18.51
CA GLY A 117 -21.04 24.71 -18.20
C GLY A 117 -20.65 23.65 -17.17
N TRP A 118 -21.48 22.63 -16.89
CA TRP A 118 -21.15 21.59 -15.92
C TRP A 118 -20.20 20.53 -16.50
N VAL A 119 -19.17 20.21 -15.73
CA VAL A 119 -18.21 19.15 -16.00
C VAL A 119 -18.20 18.20 -14.81
N TYR A 120 -18.34 16.90 -15.06
CA TYR A 120 -18.30 15.85 -14.05
C TYR A 120 -16.89 15.31 -13.89
N LEU A 121 -16.51 15.02 -12.65
CA LEU A 121 -15.25 14.39 -12.29
C LEU A 121 -15.52 13.20 -11.35
N TYR A 122 -14.76 12.12 -11.53
CA TYR A 122 -14.72 11.00 -10.59
C TYR A 122 -13.30 10.79 -10.08
N TYR A 123 -13.10 10.88 -8.77
CA TYR A 123 -11.75 10.82 -8.20
C TYR A 123 -11.70 10.27 -6.77
N ALA A 124 -10.50 9.85 -6.38
CA ALA A 124 -10.15 9.49 -5.01
C ALA A 124 -9.71 10.74 -4.22
N PRO A 125 -10.53 11.32 -3.33
CA PRO A 125 -10.19 12.54 -2.61
C PRO A 125 -9.01 12.31 -1.65
N LEU A 126 -8.12 13.30 -1.55
CA LEU A 126 -7.00 13.25 -0.60
C LEU A 126 -7.48 13.34 0.86
N GLU A 127 -8.55 14.10 1.11
CA GLU A 127 -9.17 14.29 2.42
C GLU A 127 -10.62 13.84 2.39
N MET A 128 -11.04 13.05 3.38
CA MET A 128 -12.36 12.45 3.46
C MET A 128 -13.14 12.95 4.68
N GLU A 129 -14.46 12.93 4.59
CA GLU A 129 -15.34 13.29 5.70
C GLU A 129 -15.62 12.09 6.63
N ALA A 130 -15.94 12.37 7.90
CA ALA A 130 -16.33 11.33 8.85
C ALA A 130 -17.58 10.56 8.36
N PRO A 131 -17.70 9.24 8.59
CA PRO A 131 -16.97 8.43 9.58
C PRO A 131 -15.63 7.86 9.11
N TYR A 132 -15.21 8.12 7.87
CA TYR A 132 -13.91 7.69 7.36
C TYR A 132 -12.77 8.43 8.07
N VAL A 133 -11.57 7.86 7.99
CA VAL A 133 -10.37 8.57 8.44
C VAL A 133 -10.15 9.80 7.55
N GLU A 134 -9.74 10.92 8.15
CA GLU A 134 -9.52 12.18 7.41
C GLU A 134 -8.57 11.98 6.22
N ARG A 135 -7.53 11.16 6.39
CA ARG A 135 -6.62 10.75 5.32
C ARG A 135 -6.25 9.28 5.45
N THR A 136 -6.27 8.56 4.34
CA THR A 136 -5.77 7.20 4.24
C THR A 136 -4.27 7.15 4.59
N PRO A 137 -3.79 6.13 5.32
CA PRO A 137 -2.36 5.91 5.49
C PRO A 137 -1.63 5.78 4.15
N SER A 138 -0.35 6.17 4.10
CA SER A 138 0.49 5.98 2.92
C SER A 138 0.92 4.52 2.75
N GLY A 139 1.03 4.06 1.50
CA GLY A 139 1.49 2.72 1.14
C GLY A 139 0.37 1.68 1.11
N SER A 140 0.74 0.40 1.02
CA SER A 140 -0.22 -0.71 0.97
C SER A 140 -0.67 -1.15 2.37
N ALA A 141 -1.95 -1.49 2.49
CA ALA A 141 -2.49 -2.26 3.60
C ALA A 141 -1.90 -3.68 3.58
N PRO A 142 -1.65 -4.31 4.74
CA PRO A 142 -1.19 -5.70 4.76
C PRO A 142 -2.30 -6.67 4.33
N ASN A 143 -1.92 -7.83 3.77
CA ASN A 143 -2.88 -8.88 3.39
C ASN A 143 -3.50 -9.58 4.62
N THR A 144 -2.80 -9.57 5.75
CA THR A 144 -3.24 -10.20 7.01
C THR A 144 -3.17 -9.23 8.18
N LEU A 145 -4.00 -9.48 9.19
CA LEU A 145 -3.98 -8.70 10.44
C LEU A 145 -2.58 -8.74 11.07
N PRO A 146 -2.01 -7.58 11.42
CA PRO A 146 -0.80 -7.54 12.21
C PRO A 146 -0.96 -8.29 13.54
N ALA A 147 0.12 -8.89 14.04
CA ALA A 147 0.09 -9.65 15.27
C ALA A 147 -0.46 -8.84 16.46
N GLY A 148 -1.55 -9.34 17.07
CA GLY A 148 -2.23 -8.69 18.20
C GLY A 148 -3.30 -7.68 17.82
N ALA A 149 -3.51 -7.40 16.53
CA ALA A 149 -4.62 -6.59 16.03
C ALA A 149 -5.92 -7.42 15.91
N ASP A 150 -7.06 -6.71 15.86
CA ASP A 150 -8.37 -7.26 15.51
C ASP A 150 -8.92 -6.58 14.25
N ALA A 151 -10.12 -6.97 13.80
CA ALA A 151 -10.71 -6.48 12.55
C ALA A 151 -10.89 -4.95 12.49
N SER A 152 -10.94 -4.23 13.62
CA SER A 152 -11.01 -2.76 13.62
C SER A 152 -9.74 -2.10 13.06
N TYR A 153 -8.65 -2.85 12.90
CA TYR A 153 -7.45 -2.38 12.21
C TYR A 153 -7.75 -1.96 10.75
N TRP A 154 -8.72 -2.60 10.09
CA TRP A 154 -9.05 -2.31 8.70
C TRP A 154 -9.76 -0.97 8.51
N ASP A 155 -10.42 -0.45 9.55
CA ASP A 155 -11.19 0.80 9.50
C ASP A 155 -10.32 2.01 9.09
N GLN A 156 -9.01 1.97 9.37
CA GLN A 156 -8.09 3.05 8.98
C GLN A 156 -7.84 3.11 7.47
N TRP A 157 -8.18 2.05 6.74
CA TRP A 157 -7.99 1.91 5.30
C TRP A 157 -9.31 2.07 4.54
N LEU A 158 -10.42 2.26 5.24
CA LEU A 158 -11.72 2.48 4.61
C LEU A 158 -11.80 3.92 4.10
N GLY A 159 -12.16 4.08 2.82
CA GLY A 159 -12.35 5.37 2.17
C GLY A 159 -13.43 5.31 1.08
N TYR A 160 -13.44 6.28 0.18
CA TYR A 160 -14.35 6.30 -0.97
C TYR A 160 -13.77 7.05 -2.16
N ASN A 161 -14.17 6.69 -3.37
CA ASN A 161 -14.10 7.55 -4.56
C ASN A 161 -15.39 8.39 -4.64
N GLN A 162 -15.34 9.58 -5.24
CA GLN A 162 -16.51 10.46 -5.33
C GLN A 162 -16.75 10.95 -6.76
N LEU A 163 -18.03 10.97 -7.12
CA LEU A 163 -18.57 11.64 -8.29
C LEU A 163 -19.01 13.05 -7.89
N THR A 164 -18.58 14.04 -8.65
CA THR A 164 -18.86 15.45 -8.42
C THR A 164 -19.00 16.17 -9.75
N ARG A 165 -19.65 17.33 -9.74
CA ARG A 165 -19.63 18.26 -10.88
C ARG A 165 -19.16 19.64 -10.47
N VAL A 166 -18.53 20.31 -11.43
CA VAL A 166 -17.89 21.61 -11.28
C VAL A 166 -18.18 22.45 -12.51
N ARG A 167 -18.24 23.78 -12.37
CA ARG A 167 -18.49 24.66 -13.52
C ARG A 167 -17.20 25.02 -14.24
N TRP A 168 -17.27 25.01 -15.55
CA TRP A 168 -16.30 25.62 -16.44
C TRP A 168 -16.41 27.16 -16.40
N ASP A 169 -15.26 27.83 -16.26
CA ASP A 169 -15.12 29.28 -16.40
C ASP A 169 -14.46 29.61 -17.74
N GLU A 170 -15.26 30.09 -18.70
CA GLU A 170 -14.80 30.48 -20.04
C GLU A 170 -13.85 31.68 -20.05
N GLU A 171 -13.84 32.55 -19.01
CA GLU A 171 -12.95 33.71 -18.99
C GLU A 171 -11.50 33.31 -18.64
N SER A 172 -11.35 32.31 -17.77
CA SER A 172 -10.04 31.78 -17.35
C SER A 172 -9.67 30.46 -18.00
N ASP A 173 -10.59 29.87 -18.77
CA ASP A 173 -10.51 28.52 -19.33
C ASP A 173 -10.03 27.50 -18.27
N SER A 174 -10.82 27.35 -17.21
CA SER A 174 -10.51 26.47 -16.06
C SER A 174 -11.77 26.01 -15.34
N LEU A 175 -11.66 24.96 -14.50
CA LEU A 175 -12.76 24.56 -13.61
C LEU A 175 -12.78 25.42 -12.34
N ASP A 176 -13.93 26.04 -12.04
CA ASP A 176 -14.15 26.78 -10.79
C ASP A 176 -14.52 25.81 -9.66
N MET A 177 -13.50 25.27 -9.00
CA MET A 177 -13.65 24.36 -7.85
C MET A 177 -14.48 24.94 -6.69
N SER A 178 -14.76 26.25 -6.64
CA SER A 178 -15.67 26.82 -5.63
C SER A 178 -17.14 26.50 -5.88
N THR A 179 -17.46 25.97 -7.07
CA THR A 179 -18.81 25.55 -7.48
C THR A 179 -19.08 24.06 -7.28
N GLU A 180 -18.13 23.33 -6.70
CA GLU A 180 -18.20 21.87 -6.56
C GLU A 180 -19.50 21.39 -5.89
N GLN A 181 -20.11 20.39 -6.51
CA GLN A 181 -21.24 19.65 -5.97
C GLN A 181 -20.89 18.15 -5.93
N VAL A 182 -20.67 17.62 -4.73
CA VAL A 182 -20.49 16.18 -4.50
C VAL A 182 -21.84 15.48 -4.62
N ILE A 183 -21.94 14.53 -5.55
CA ILE A 183 -23.20 13.85 -5.92
C ILE A 183 -23.31 12.50 -5.23
N LEU A 184 -22.28 11.66 -5.38
CA LEU A 184 -22.27 10.27 -4.91
C LEU A 184 -20.86 9.87 -4.46
N THR A 185 -20.77 9.04 -3.43
CA THR A 185 -19.52 8.42 -2.97
C THR A 185 -19.62 6.90 -3.07
N VAL A 186 -18.60 6.26 -3.63
CA VAL A 186 -18.48 4.80 -3.75
C VAL A 186 -17.39 4.35 -2.77
N GLU A 187 -17.78 3.55 -1.76
CA GLU A 187 -16.85 3.06 -0.74
C GLU A 187 -15.72 2.24 -1.36
N ASN A 188 -14.51 2.38 -0.84
CA ASN A 188 -13.31 1.72 -1.32
C ASN A 188 -12.43 1.28 -0.13
N GLN A 189 -11.95 0.04 -0.18
CA GLN A 189 -10.97 -0.51 0.75
C GLN A 189 -9.56 -0.14 0.25
N ARG A 190 -9.04 0.99 0.72
CA ARG A 190 -7.76 1.54 0.28
C ARG A 190 -6.57 0.69 0.76
N GLY A 191 -5.43 0.93 0.12
CA GLY A 191 -4.15 0.28 0.45
C GLY A 191 -4.05 -1.14 -0.10
N GLN A 192 -5.11 -1.68 -0.68
CA GLN A 192 -5.01 -2.79 -1.62
C GLN A 192 -5.24 -2.22 -3.01
N CYS A 193 -4.50 -2.72 -4.00
CA CYS A 193 -4.87 -2.54 -5.40
C CYS A 193 -6.12 -3.41 -5.68
N CYS A 194 -6.93 -3.28 -6.72
CA CYS A 194 -6.95 -2.43 -7.92
C CYS A 194 -8.43 -2.21 -8.30
N HIS A 195 -8.72 -1.86 -9.55
CA HIS A 195 -10.04 -1.81 -10.19
C HIS A 195 -10.93 -0.69 -9.68
N VAL A 196 -10.56 0.53 -10.07
CA VAL A 196 -11.36 1.73 -9.76
C VAL A 196 -12.45 1.99 -10.79
N ALA A 197 -12.26 1.54 -12.05
CA ALA A 197 -13.03 1.97 -13.22
C ALA A 197 -13.23 3.50 -13.21
N GLY A 198 -14.46 3.98 -13.37
CA GLY A 198 -14.82 5.34 -13.01
C GLY A 198 -15.39 6.20 -14.11
N ASP A 199 -15.81 5.58 -15.20
CA ASP A 199 -16.31 6.26 -16.39
C ASP A 199 -17.75 6.78 -16.22
N VAL A 200 -18.10 7.85 -16.92
CA VAL A 200 -19.39 8.54 -16.79
C VAL A 200 -19.96 8.88 -18.17
N ASP A 201 -21.24 8.56 -18.37
CA ASP A 201 -21.97 8.94 -19.58
C ASP A 201 -23.49 9.10 -19.30
N PHE A 202 -24.26 9.56 -20.28
CA PHE A 202 -25.65 10.00 -20.12
C PHE A 202 -26.59 9.42 -21.17
N ASP A 203 -27.80 9.04 -20.75
CA ASP A 203 -28.88 8.75 -21.70
C ASP A 203 -29.59 10.03 -22.20
N ALA A 204 -30.45 9.87 -23.23
CA ALA A 204 -31.25 10.97 -23.78
C ALA A 204 -32.22 11.65 -22.80
N ASP A 205 -32.51 11.04 -21.64
CA ASP A 205 -33.36 11.62 -20.60
C ASP A 205 -32.52 12.39 -19.55
N GLY A 206 -31.19 12.45 -19.72
CA GLY A 206 -30.27 13.10 -18.80
C GLY A 206 -30.01 12.29 -17.53
N ASN A 207 -30.23 10.97 -17.56
CA ASN A 207 -29.78 10.10 -16.46
C ASN A 207 -28.30 9.81 -16.64
N LEU A 208 -27.56 9.97 -15.55
CA LEU A 208 -26.14 9.70 -15.46
C LEU A 208 -25.91 8.22 -15.17
N TYR A 209 -24.97 7.63 -15.90
CA TYR A 209 -24.40 6.32 -15.65
C TYR A 209 -22.98 6.48 -15.10
N LEU A 210 -22.58 5.64 -14.13
CA LEU A 210 -21.22 5.61 -13.57
C LEU A 210 -20.73 4.16 -13.49
N SER A 211 -19.60 3.85 -14.13
CA SER A 211 -18.93 2.56 -13.97
C SER A 211 -18.09 2.53 -12.70
N THR A 212 -18.05 1.38 -12.03
CA THR A 212 -17.28 1.20 -10.78
C THR A 212 -16.66 -0.19 -10.75
N GLY A 213 -15.37 -0.27 -10.42
CA GLY A 213 -14.69 -1.55 -10.26
C GLY A 213 -14.96 -2.22 -8.90
N ASP A 214 -14.63 -3.50 -8.79
CA ASP A 214 -14.89 -4.36 -7.64
C ASP A 214 -14.01 -4.04 -6.42
N ASN A 215 -12.95 -3.27 -6.66
CA ASN A 215 -11.95 -2.88 -5.69
C ASN A 215 -11.27 -4.10 -5.03
N THR A 216 -10.90 -5.13 -5.80
CA THR A 216 -10.25 -6.36 -5.31
C THR A 216 -9.07 -6.76 -6.21
N PRO A 217 -7.86 -7.00 -5.66
CA PRO A 217 -6.70 -7.32 -6.49
C PRO A 217 -6.73 -8.74 -7.02
N ALA A 218 -6.22 -8.93 -8.24
CA ALA A 218 -5.94 -10.24 -8.80
C ALA A 218 -4.87 -11.02 -8.00
N SER A 219 -3.88 -10.31 -7.45
CA SER A 219 -2.84 -10.83 -6.54
C SER A 219 -3.35 -11.19 -5.14
N THR A 220 -4.64 -11.44 -4.98
CA THR A 220 -5.19 -11.91 -3.73
C THR A 220 -4.50 -13.22 -3.31
N PRO A 221 -3.99 -13.34 -2.07
CA PRO A 221 -3.25 -14.53 -1.70
C PRO A 221 -4.03 -15.83 -1.80
N GLY A 222 -3.42 -16.78 -2.51
CA GLY A 222 -4.00 -18.09 -2.86
C GLY A 222 -4.97 -18.07 -4.05
N ALA A 223 -5.23 -16.91 -4.67
CA ALA A 223 -6.07 -16.80 -5.87
C ALA A 223 -5.37 -17.38 -7.10
N ASN A 224 -4.07 -17.10 -7.28
CA ASN A 224 -3.24 -17.57 -8.40
C ASN A 224 -3.88 -17.22 -9.76
N GLY A 225 -4.28 -15.96 -9.95
CA GLY A 225 -4.95 -15.48 -11.16
C GLY A 225 -6.44 -15.86 -11.30
N PHE A 226 -7.05 -16.66 -10.42
CA PHE A 226 -8.50 -16.96 -10.47
C PHE A 226 -9.32 -15.98 -9.62
N ALA A 227 -10.65 -16.16 -9.56
CA ALA A 227 -11.56 -15.34 -8.76
C ALA A 227 -11.09 -15.12 -7.29
N PRO A 228 -10.80 -13.87 -6.87
CA PRO A 228 -10.26 -13.53 -5.56
C PRO A 228 -11.36 -13.44 -4.49
N ASN A 229 -11.85 -14.62 -4.07
CA ASN A 229 -12.94 -14.77 -3.11
C ASN A 229 -12.43 -15.11 -1.70
N ASN A 230 -11.39 -14.41 -1.20
CA ASN A 230 -10.71 -14.77 0.04
C ASN A 230 -11.22 -14.02 1.27
N ASP A 231 -12.14 -14.64 2.01
CA ASP A 231 -12.66 -14.13 3.27
C ASP A 231 -12.15 -14.88 4.51
N ALA A 232 -10.98 -15.54 4.43
CA ALA A 232 -10.45 -16.30 5.56
C ALA A 232 -10.25 -15.41 6.82
N PRO A 233 -10.46 -15.94 8.04
CA PRO A 233 -10.30 -15.17 9.27
C PRO A 233 -8.91 -14.52 9.40
N GLY A 234 -8.88 -13.20 9.57
CA GLY A 234 -7.65 -12.41 9.68
C GLY A 234 -7.12 -11.86 8.35
N MET A 235 -7.66 -12.28 7.21
CA MET A 235 -7.35 -11.66 5.91
C MET A 235 -7.99 -10.28 5.78
N ASN A 236 -7.36 -9.41 5.00
CA ASN A 236 -7.83 -8.09 4.62
C ASN A 236 -9.18 -8.21 3.88
N PRO A 237 -10.22 -7.41 4.22
CA PRO A 237 -11.49 -7.41 3.51
C PRO A 237 -11.35 -7.11 2.02
N GLY A 238 -10.31 -6.37 1.63
CA GLY A 238 -10.01 -6.01 0.25
C GLY A 238 -9.81 -7.20 -0.70
N LEU A 239 -9.62 -8.41 -0.17
CA LEU A 239 -9.26 -9.64 -0.89
C LEU A 239 -10.45 -10.55 -1.23
N ASP A 240 -11.69 -10.05 -1.07
CA ASP A 240 -12.90 -10.83 -1.30
C ASP A 240 -13.87 -10.07 -2.20
N SER A 241 -13.83 -10.36 -3.51
CA SER A 241 -14.64 -9.65 -4.51
C SER A 241 -16.16 -9.82 -4.29
N ARG A 242 -16.58 -10.89 -3.59
CA ARG A 242 -17.98 -11.12 -3.21
C ARG A 242 -18.56 -10.03 -2.30
N ARG A 243 -17.72 -9.25 -1.60
CA ARG A 243 -18.19 -8.14 -0.76
C ARG A 243 -18.67 -6.94 -1.59
N GLY A 244 -18.08 -6.76 -2.78
CA GLY A 244 -18.33 -5.65 -3.72
C GLY A 244 -19.21 -6.14 -4.86
N ALA A 245 -18.60 -6.51 -5.99
CA ALA A 245 -19.27 -6.97 -7.21
C ALA A 245 -20.32 -8.06 -6.98
N GLY A 246 -20.03 -9.00 -6.07
CA GLY A 246 -20.96 -10.09 -5.71
C GLY A 246 -22.08 -9.69 -4.74
N SER A 247 -22.14 -8.44 -4.26
CA SER A 247 -23.12 -8.00 -3.27
C SER A 247 -24.15 -7.04 -3.86
N THR A 248 -25.43 -7.38 -3.70
CA THR A 248 -26.54 -6.52 -4.17
C THR A 248 -26.66 -5.20 -3.39
N ASN A 249 -25.94 -5.06 -2.28
CA ASN A 249 -26.01 -3.90 -1.39
C ASN A 249 -24.72 -3.06 -1.37
N ASP A 250 -23.83 -3.24 -2.34
CA ASP A 250 -22.59 -2.49 -2.51
C ASP A 250 -22.59 -1.77 -3.85
N LEU A 251 -21.90 -0.64 -3.96
CA LEU A 251 -21.84 0.13 -5.21
C LEU A 251 -20.62 -0.21 -6.06
N ARG A 252 -19.69 -1.05 -5.58
CA ARG A 252 -18.51 -1.50 -6.32
C ARG A 252 -18.86 -2.64 -7.27
N GLY A 253 -18.15 -2.72 -8.39
CA GLY A 253 -18.32 -3.78 -9.39
C GLY A 253 -19.67 -3.70 -10.10
N ALA A 254 -20.05 -2.48 -10.49
CA ALA A 254 -21.37 -2.15 -10.99
C ALA A 254 -21.34 -0.99 -11.98
N ILE A 255 -22.38 -0.92 -12.83
CA ILE A 255 -22.78 0.31 -13.51
C ILE A 255 -23.99 0.87 -12.76
N LEU A 256 -23.85 2.09 -12.26
CA LEU A 256 -24.85 2.81 -11.49
C LEU A 256 -25.64 3.73 -12.42
N ARG A 257 -26.94 3.92 -12.18
CA ARG A 257 -27.79 4.88 -12.92
C ARG A 257 -28.57 5.77 -11.96
N ILE A 258 -28.37 7.09 -12.08
CA ILE A 258 -29.01 8.12 -11.25
C ILE A 258 -29.49 9.30 -12.11
N HIS A 259 -30.35 10.15 -11.56
CA HIS A 259 -30.69 11.45 -12.17
C HIS A 259 -30.21 12.58 -11.26
N VAL A 260 -29.31 13.42 -11.76
CA VAL A 260 -28.69 14.49 -10.96
C VAL A 260 -29.56 15.75 -10.99
N GLU A 261 -29.96 16.22 -9.81
CA GLU A 261 -30.80 17.39 -9.63
C GLU A 261 -29.95 18.69 -9.65
N GLU A 262 -30.58 19.84 -9.85
CA GLU A 262 -29.90 21.15 -9.96
C GLU A 262 -29.04 21.51 -8.72
N ASP A 263 -29.41 21.04 -7.53
CA ASP A 263 -28.69 21.29 -6.28
C ASP A 263 -27.55 20.30 -6.00
N GLY A 264 -27.30 19.34 -6.89
CA GLY A 264 -26.27 18.31 -6.76
C GLY A 264 -26.74 17.06 -6.00
N SER A 265 -27.97 17.05 -5.48
CA SER A 265 -28.60 15.80 -5.03
C SER A 265 -28.98 14.92 -6.23
N TYR A 266 -29.38 13.67 -5.99
CA TYR A 266 -29.85 12.79 -7.07
C TYR A 266 -31.13 12.05 -6.70
N THR A 267 -31.85 11.64 -7.74
CA THR A 267 -32.99 10.72 -7.66
C THR A 267 -32.68 9.41 -8.38
N ILE A 268 -33.48 8.37 -8.13
CA ILE A 268 -33.33 7.06 -8.77
C ILE A 268 -34.33 6.96 -9.92
N PRO A 269 -33.87 6.79 -11.17
CA PRO A 269 -34.75 6.51 -12.30
C PRO A 269 -35.49 5.18 -12.15
N ASP A 270 -36.68 5.08 -12.75
CA ASP A 270 -37.36 3.79 -12.86
C ASP A 270 -36.56 2.86 -13.79
N GLY A 271 -36.53 1.55 -13.50
CA GLY A 271 -35.91 0.56 -14.39
C GLY A 271 -34.52 0.06 -13.98
N ASN A 272 -33.96 0.54 -12.85
CA ASN A 272 -32.77 -0.06 -12.26
C ASN A 272 -33.01 -1.49 -11.76
N LEU A 273 -31.94 -2.27 -11.57
CA LEU A 273 -31.98 -3.69 -11.24
C LEU A 273 -32.78 -3.96 -9.95
N PHE A 274 -32.67 -3.04 -8.97
CA PHE A 274 -33.36 -3.13 -7.69
C PHE A 274 -34.31 -1.96 -7.48
N PRO A 275 -35.61 -2.21 -7.25
CA PRO A 275 -36.56 -1.16 -6.93
C PRO A 275 -36.24 -0.44 -5.62
N VAL A 276 -36.48 0.86 -5.56
CA VAL A 276 -36.31 1.69 -4.35
C VAL A 276 -37.04 1.08 -3.15
N GLY A 277 -36.31 0.92 -2.04
CA GLY A 277 -36.84 0.38 -0.78
C GLY A 277 -36.83 -1.14 -0.68
N THR A 278 -36.24 -1.84 -1.66
CA THR A 278 -35.94 -3.28 -1.55
C THR A 278 -34.86 -3.49 -0.47
N GLU A 279 -35.10 -4.42 0.45
CA GLU A 279 -34.21 -4.68 1.59
C GLU A 279 -32.93 -5.38 1.12
N ASN A 280 -31.78 -4.98 1.69
CA ASN A 280 -30.43 -5.50 1.34
C ASN A 280 -30.07 -5.32 -0.14
N THR A 281 -30.50 -4.21 -0.73
CA THR A 281 -30.14 -3.86 -2.10
C THR A 281 -29.89 -2.36 -2.25
N ARG A 282 -29.03 -1.97 -3.20
CA ARG A 282 -28.84 -0.57 -3.60
C ARG A 282 -29.66 -0.26 -4.87
N PRO A 283 -30.57 0.71 -4.83
CA PRO A 283 -31.40 1.05 -5.99
C PRO A 283 -30.65 1.83 -7.08
N GLU A 284 -29.43 2.29 -6.82
CA GLU A 284 -28.55 2.91 -7.83
C GLU A 284 -28.06 1.90 -8.88
N ILE A 285 -28.01 0.61 -8.55
CA ILE A 285 -27.42 -0.43 -9.41
C ILE A 285 -28.30 -0.68 -10.64
N PHE A 286 -27.74 -0.45 -11.82
CA PHE A 286 -28.33 -0.83 -13.11
C PHE A 286 -27.75 -2.14 -13.63
N VAL A 287 -26.42 -2.30 -13.57
CA VAL A 287 -25.72 -3.58 -13.77
C VAL A 287 -24.90 -3.89 -12.53
N MET A 288 -24.90 -5.14 -12.07
CA MET A 288 -23.99 -5.62 -11.02
C MET A 288 -23.11 -6.75 -11.53
N GLY A 289 -22.14 -7.17 -10.72
CA GLY A 289 -21.31 -8.35 -11.00
C GLY A 289 -20.31 -8.09 -12.11
N LEU A 290 -19.63 -6.95 -12.03
CA LEU A 290 -18.56 -6.52 -12.93
C LEU A 290 -17.24 -6.46 -12.16
N ARG A 291 -16.10 -6.69 -12.83
CA ARG A 291 -14.78 -6.69 -12.18
C ARG A 291 -14.13 -5.30 -12.26
N ASN A 292 -13.83 -4.84 -13.46
CA ASN A 292 -13.27 -3.53 -13.76
C ASN A 292 -13.82 -3.02 -15.11
N PRO A 293 -15.06 -2.51 -15.14
CA PRO A 293 -15.67 -1.97 -16.35
C PRO A 293 -15.07 -0.59 -16.70
N PHE A 294 -13.82 -0.56 -17.18
CA PHE A 294 -12.97 0.63 -17.16
C PHE A 294 -13.48 1.75 -18.07
N ARG A 295 -13.96 1.42 -19.27
CA ARG A 295 -14.61 2.34 -20.22
C ARG A 295 -16.00 1.84 -20.61
N MET A 296 -16.97 2.74 -20.69
CA MET A 296 -18.34 2.48 -21.10
C MET A 296 -18.89 3.56 -22.04
N ASP A 297 -19.97 3.24 -22.73
CA ASP A 297 -20.72 4.17 -23.58
C ASP A 297 -22.23 3.96 -23.38
N VAL A 298 -22.99 5.05 -23.39
CA VAL A 298 -24.45 5.09 -23.29
C VAL A 298 -25.01 5.78 -24.53
N ASP A 299 -25.10 5.07 -25.65
CA ASP A 299 -25.62 5.65 -26.88
C ASP A 299 -27.15 5.85 -26.87
N PRO A 300 -27.64 7.10 -27.00
CA PRO A 300 -29.07 7.36 -27.05
C PRO A 300 -29.74 6.96 -28.37
N GLY A 301 -28.97 6.81 -29.47
CA GLY A 301 -29.49 6.43 -30.78
C GLY A 301 -30.00 4.99 -30.80
N THR A 302 -29.19 4.09 -30.26
CA THR A 302 -29.45 2.65 -30.16
C THR A 302 -30.16 2.28 -28.85
N GLY A 303 -30.06 3.12 -27.82
CA GLY A 303 -30.67 2.90 -26.51
C GLY A 303 -29.96 1.81 -25.70
N SER A 304 -28.64 1.74 -25.83
CA SER A 304 -27.79 0.75 -25.18
C SER A 304 -26.81 1.37 -24.19
N VAL A 305 -26.28 0.51 -23.32
CA VAL A 305 -25.09 0.70 -22.51
C VAL A 305 -24.12 -0.39 -22.92
N SER A 306 -22.89 -0.04 -23.31
CA SER A 306 -21.82 -1.00 -23.63
C SER A 306 -20.55 -0.71 -22.84
N TRP A 307 -19.77 -1.74 -22.53
CA TRP A 307 -18.53 -1.59 -21.75
C TRP A 307 -17.54 -2.73 -22.02
N GLY A 308 -16.26 -2.45 -21.80
CA GLY A 308 -15.21 -3.47 -21.64
C GLY A 308 -14.99 -3.77 -20.16
N ASP A 309 -14.90 -5.03 -19.78
CA ASP A 309 -14.67 -5.50 -18.40
C ASP A 309 -13.42 -6.38 -18.33
N TYR A 310 -12.47 -6.03 -17.46
CA TYR A 310 -11.22 -6.78 -17.33
C TYR A 310 -11.44 -8.08 -16.55
N GLY A 311 -10.96 -9.21 -17.08
CA GLY A 311 -10.93 -10.53 -16.45
C GLY A 311 -9.79 -10.72 -15.44
N PRO A 312 -9.75 -11.87 -14.74
CA PRO A 312 -8.67 -12.21 -13.83
C PRO A 312 -7.46 -12.80 -14.59
N ASP A 313 -6.32 -13.01 -13.91
CA ASP A 313 -5.00 -13.20 -14.56
C ASP A 313 -4.61 -14.68 -14.80
N ALA A 314 -5.53 -15.64 -14.64
CA ALA A 314 -5.18 -17.06 -14.78
C ALA A 314 -4.95 -17.44 -16.25
N GLY A 315 -3.70 -17.63 -16.69
CA GLY A 315 -3.39 -18.00 -18.08
C GLY A 315 -3.91 -19.37 -18.56
N ALA A 316 -4.51 -20.20 -17.70
CA ALA A 316 -5.10 -21.48 -18.11
C ALA A 316 -6.25 -21.94 -17.21
N ALA A 317 -7.23 -22.63 -17.80
CA ALA A 317 -8.39 -23.15 -17.07
C ALA A 317 -8.00 -24.33 -16.17
N ASN A 318 -8.63 -24.43 -14.99
CA ASN A 318 -8.36 -25.50 -14.04
C ASN A 318 -9.68 -26.21 -13.62
N PRO A 319 -9.84 -27.51 -13.87
CA PRO A 319 -11.06 -28.26 -13.51
C PRO A 319 -11.39 -28.28 -12.02
N GLU A 320 -10.45 -27.95 -11.15
CA GLU A 320 -10.62 -27.83 -9.70
C GLU A 320 -10.77 -26.36 -9.24
N ARG A 321 -10.84 -25.38 -10.14
CA ARG A 321 -11.00 -23.95 -9.80
C ARG A 321 -12.08 -23.26 -10.63
N GLY A 322 -12.05 -23.41 -11.95
CA GLY A 322 -12.89 -22.66 -12.88
C GLY A 322 -12.19 -22.35 -14.20
N PRO A 323 -12.78 -21.45 -15.02
CA PRO A 323 -12.20 -20.99 -16.27
C PRO A 323 -10.89 -20.23 -16.06
N MET A 324 -10.15 -20.03 -17.15
CA MET A 324 -9.01 -19.11 -17.21
C MET A 324 -9.46 -17.64 -17.07
N GLY A 325 -8.50 -16.73 -17.13
CA GLY A 325 -8.71 -15.30 -17.30
C GLY A 325 -9.37 -15.00 -18.63
N LEU A 326 -10.58 -14.43 -18.59
CA LEU A 326 -11.31 -13.97 -19.76
C LEU A 326 -11.73 -12.53 -19.55
N VAL A 327 -11.37 -11.67 -20.49
CA VAL A 327 -11.90 -10.31 -20.60
C VAL A 327 -13.20 -10.31 -21.39
N GLU A 328 -14.04 -9.31 -21.18
CA GLU A 328 -15.39 -9.26 -21.76
C GLU A 328 -15.67 -7.90 -22.41
N TRP A 329 -16.38 -7.91 -23.54
CA TRP A 329 -17.11 -6.74 -24.03
C TRP A 329 -18.59 -7.07 -24.00
N GLN A 330 -19.38 -6.21 -23.38
CA GLN A 330 -20.79 -6.46 -23.10
C GLN A 330 -21.67 -5.28 -23.51
N THR A 331 -22.93 -5.57 -23.84
CA THR A 331 -23.94 -4.54 -24.06
C THR A 331 -25.31 -4.95 -23.51
N THR A 332 -26.06 -3.97 -23.01
CA THR A 332 -27.47 -4.13 -22.64
C THR A 332 -28.26 -2.85 -22.89
N GLY A 333 -29.57 -2.97 -23.06
CA GLY A 333 -30.46 -1.85 -23.32
C GLY A 333 -30.80 -1.10 -22.05
N ILE A 334 -31.04 0.20 -22.15
CA ILE A 334 -31.36 1.09 -21.02
C ILE A 334 -32.59 0.68 -20.18
N ASP A 335 -33.43 -0.21 -20.72
CA ASP A 335 -34.61 -0.80 -20.05
C ASP A 335 -34.39 -2.25 -19.57
N THR A 336 -33.17 -2.78 -19.71
CA THR A 336 -32.81 -4.18 -19.42
C THR A 336 -31.63 -4.25 -18.42
N PRO A 337 -31.86 -3.97 -17.12
CA PRO A 337 -30.82 -4.14 -16.10
C PRO A 337 -30.45 -5.63 -15.95
N MET A 338 -29.20 -5.91 -15.57
CA MET A 338 -28.70 -7.30 -15.50
C MET A 338 -27.61 -7.53 -14.45
N ASN A 339 -27.25 -8.80 -14.24
CA ASN A 339 -26.07 -9.22 -13.46
C ASN A 339 -25.05 -9.85 -14.42
N GLY A 340 -23.84 -9.30 -14.50
CA GLY A 340 -22.72 -9.80 -15.32
C GLY A 340 -22.06 -11.07 -14.78
N GLY A 341 -22.25 -11.40 -13.50
CA GLY A 341 -21.88 -12.68 -12.91
C GLY A 341 -20.58 -12.71 -12.11
N TRP A 342 -19.67 -11.74 -12.27
CA TRP A 342 -18.46 -11.66 -11.44
C TRP A 342 -18.81 -11.48 -9.95
N PRO A 343 -18.10 -12.11 -8.99
CA PRO A 343 -16.92 -12.99 -9.13
C PRO A 343 -17.25 -14.49 -9.11
N TYR A 344 -18.48 -14.86 -9.47
CA TYR A 344 -18.94 -16.25 -9.43
C TYR A 344 -18.72 -16.98 -10.75
N CYS A 345 -18.76 -16.25 -11.85
CA CYS A 345 -18.56 -16.74 -13.21
C CYS A 345 -18.05 -15.62 -14.12
N THR A 346 -17.63 -16.00 -15.32
CA THR A 346 -17.19 -15.11 -16.42
C THR A 346 -17.56 -15.74 -17.78
N GLY A 347 -17.47 -14.98 -18.86
CA GLY A 347 -17.71 -15.40 -20.24
C GLY A 347 -19.14 -15.87 -20.46
N ASP A 348 -19.31 -17.06 -21.02
CA ASP A 348 -20.62 -17.71 -21.22
C ASP A 348 -21.16 -18.34 -19.92
N SER A 349 -21.10 -17.59 -18.81
CA SER A 349 -21.46 -18.05 -17.45
C SER A 349 -20.67 -19.29 -16.99
N PHE A 350 -19.36 -19.31 -17.24
CA PHE A 350 -18.48 -20.36 -16.76
C PHE A 350 -18.26 -20.23 -15.25
N ASP A 351 -18.74 -21.19 -14.47
CA ASP A 351 -18.68 -21.14 -13.01
C ASP A 351 -17.24 -21.31 -12.48
N TYR A 352 -16.86 -20.46 -11.52
CA TYR A 352 -15.80 -20.75 -10.57
C TYR A 352 -16.34 -21.63 -9.42
N ASN A 353 -15.43 -22.19 -8.62
CA ASN A 353 -15.80 -22.88 -7.40
C ASN A 353 -15.56 -22.09 -6.12
N GLU A 354 -16.16 -22.58 -5.03
CA GLU A 354 -15.91 -22.15 -3.67
C GLU A 354 -14.53 -22.65 -3.20
N TRP A 355 -13.48 -22.03 -3.70
CA TRP A 355 -12.11 -22.36 -3.28
C TRP A 355 -11.90 -22.06 -1.79
N ASP A 356 -11.45 -23.06 -1.03
CA ASP A 356 -11.06 -22.85 0.38
C ASP A 356 -9.63 -22.29 0.42
N PHE A 357 -9.51 -20.98 0.61
CA PHE A 357 -8.23 -20.27 0.69
C PHE A 357 -7.40 -20.64 1.92
N ALA A 358 -8.01 -21.20 2.98
CA ALA A 358 -7.26 -21.62 4.17
C ALA A 358 -6.61 -23.00 3.99
N THR A 359 -7.21 -23.87 3.18
CA THR A 359 -6.68 -25.24 2.94
C THR A 359 -6.15 -25.46 1.52
N ALA A 360 -6.34 -24.50 0.61
CA ALA A 360 -6.04 -24.61 -0.81
C ALA A 360 -6.69 -25.85 -1.44
N THR A 361 -8.00 -26.01 -1.24
CA THR A 361 -8.77 -27.16 -1.74
C THR A 361 -10.07 -26.74 -2.42
N PRO A 362 -10.52 -27.49 -3.44
CA PRO A 362 -11.75 -27.18 -4.18
C PRO A 362 -13.02 -27.40 -3.35
N GLY A 363 -13.99 -26.50 -3.50
CA GLY A 363 -15.36 -26.63 -3.01
C GLY A 363 -16.36 -26.99 -4.11
N GLU A 364 -17.65 -26.69 -3.88
CA GLU A 364 -18.69 -26.81 -4.90
C GLU A 364 -18.57 -25.66 -5.91
N PHE A 365 -18.98 -25.90 -7.15
CA PHE A 365 -19.11 -24.84 -8.15
C PHE A 365 -20.32 -23.98 -7.83
N PHE A 366 -20.21 -22.66 -8.09
CA PHE A 366 -21.37 -21.79 -8.04
C PHE A 366 -22.41 -22.21 -9.10
N ASP A 367 -23.67 -21.80 -8.92
CA ASP A 367 -24.75 -22.01 -9.90
C ASP A 367 -25.19 -20.64 -10.43
N CYS A 368 -24.39 -20.05 -11.32
CA CYS A 368 -24.66 -18.72 -11.85
C CYS A 368 -25.99 -18.62 -12.60
N ALA A 369 -26.41 -19.70 -13.27
CA ALA A 369 -27.67 -19.76 -13.99
C ALA A 369 -28.91 -19.72 -13.07
N ALA A 370 -28.79 -20.21 -11.83
CA ALA A 370 -29.85 -20.12 -10.81
C ALA A 370 -29.73 -18.87 -9.92
N GLY A 371 -28.59 -18.18 -9.96
CA GLY A 371 -28.17 -17.16 -9.00
C GLY A 371 -27.22 -17.76 -7.97
N ALA A 372 -26.00 -17.23 -7.91
CA ALA A 372 -24.96 -17.72 -7.00
C ALA A 372 -25.25 -17.36 -5.54
N GLU A 373 -24.84 -18.21 -4.61
CA GLU A 373 -24.91 -17.93 -3.17
C GLU A 373 -23.74 -17.02 -2.77
N ASN A 374 -24.04 -15.85 -2.21
CA ASN A 374 -23.05 -14.99 -1.61
C ASN A 374 -22.86 -15.37 -0.13
N ASN A 375 -21.96 -16.32 0.08
CA ASN A 375 -21.58 -16.84 1.39
C ASN A 375 -20.37 -16.12 2.04
N SER A 376 -19.96 -14.97 1.49
CA SER A 376 -18.92 -14.14 2.12
C SER A 376 -19.34 -13.71 3.53
N ARG A 377 -18.41 -13.75 4.49
CA ARG A 377 -18.61 -13.19 5.83
C ARG A 377 -18.86 -11.67 5.81
N TRP A 378 -18.53 -10.99 4.70
CA TRP A 378 -18.67 -9.56 4.50
C TRP A 378 -19.94 -9.18 3.74
N ASN A 379 -20.73 -10.14 3.27
CA ASN A 379 -21.94 -9.86 2.50
C ASN A 379 -22.95 -9.05 3.33
N THR A 380 -23.37 -7.91 2.78
CA THR A 380 -24.46 -7.09 3.34
C THR A 380 -25.73 -7.12 2.47
N GLY A 381 -25.67 -7.79 1.33
CA GLY A 381 -26.74 -7.92 0.35
C GLY A 381 -27.60 -9.16 0.52
N LEU A 382 -28.26 -9.57 -0.57
CA LEU A 382 -29.02 -10.80 -0.64
C LEU A 382 -28.08 -12.02 -0.50
N ALA A 383 -28.61 -13.10 0.08
CA ALA A 383 -27.87 -14.36 0.18
C ALA A 383 -27.70 -15.05 -1.18
N VAL A 384 -28.62 -14.81 -2.11
CA VAL A 384 -28.56 -15.33 -3.49
C VAL A 384 -28.72 -14.14 -4.42
N VAL A 385 -27.75 -13.93 -5.30
CA VAL A 385 -27.77 -12.83 -6.28
C VAL A 385 -28.71 -13.16 -7.44
N PRO A 386 -29.17 -12.17 -8.22
CA PRO A 386 -29.87 -12.43 -9.47
C PRO A 386 -29.06 -13.37 -10.39
N PRO A 387 -29.69 -14.21 -11.22
CA PRO A 387 -28.97 -15.03 -12.19
C PRO A 387 -28.02 -14.22 -13.08
N ALA A 388 -26.85 -14.77 -13.37
CA ALA A 388 -25.89 -14.14 -14.27
C ALA A 388 -26.41 -14.13 -15.72
N THR A 389 -25.95 -13.16 -16.48
CA THR A 389 -26.20 -13.00 -17.92
C THR A 389 -24.90 -13.32 -18.66
N PRO A 390 -24.92 -14.20 -19.68
CA PRO A 390 -23.74 -14.46 -20.49
C PRO A 390 -23.18 -13.19 -21.14
N ALA A 391 -21.86 -13.09 -21.21
CA ALA A 391 -21.17 -12.01 -21.91
C ALA A 391 -21.56 -11.95 -23.39
N THR A 392 -21.52 -10.75 -23.99
CA THR A 392 -21.78 -10.58 -25.43
C THR A 392 -20.59 -11.09 -26.25
N LEU A 393 -19.38 -10.67 -25.87
CA LEU A 393 -18.10 -11.18 -26.35
C LEU A 393 -17.17 -11.44 -25.16
N TRP A 394 -16.31 -12.44 -25.29
CA TRP A 394 -15.28 -12.78 -24.31
C TRP A 394 -14.07 -13.38 -25.03
N TYR A 395 -12.87 -13.07 -24.55
CA TYR A 395 -11.62 -13.56 -25.14
C TYR A 395 -10.50 -13.72 -24.11
N GLY A 396 -9.55 -14.60 -24.45
CA GLY A 396 -8.30 -14.81 -23.74
C GLY A 396 -7.10 -14.36 -24.57
N ASP A 397 -5.90 -14.81 -24.19
CA ASP A 397 -4.65 -14.44 -24.86
C ASP A 397 -4.42 -15.16 -26.20
N ASP A 398 -5.01 -16.36 -26.36
CA ASP A 398 -4.82 -17.21 -27.53
C ASP A 398 -6.13 -17.45 -28.29
N ALA A 399 -6.03 -17.68 -29.60
CA ALA A 399 -7.20 -17.86 -30.50
C ALA A 399 -8.13 -19.04 -30.15
N ASP A 400 -7.64 -20.01 -29.38
CA ASP A 400 -8.39 -21.20 -28.96
C ASP A 400 -9.16 -20.98 -27.62
N ASP A 401 -8.95 -19.86 -26.93
CA ASP A 401 -9.60 -19.55 -25.65
C ASP A 401 -11.03 -19.02 -25.81
N GLN A 402 -11.36 -18.54 -27.01
CA GLN A 402 -12.65 -17.96 -27.38
C GLN A 402 -13.29 -18.65 -28.57
N PRO A 403 -14.63 -18.55 -28.71
CA PRO A 403 -15.30 -18.95 -29.93
C PRO A 403 -15.14 -17.95 -31.09
N TRP A 404 -14.45 -16.83 -30.88
CA TRP A 404 -14.30 -15.71 -31.83
C TRP A 404 -12.81 -15.41 -32.13
N PRO A 405 -12.16 -16.17 -33.02
CA PRO A 405 -10.73 -16.00 -33.32
C PRO A 405 -10.36 -14.60 -33.80
N GLU A 406 -11.32 -13.89 -34.41
CA GLU A 406 -11.14 -12.52 -34.91
C GLU A 406 -10.70 -11.55 -33.80
N LEU A 407 -11.00 -11.79 -32.52
CA LEU A 407 -10.58 -10.93 -31.39
C LEU A 407 -9.08 -11.01 -31.09
N THR A 408 -8.40 -12.06 -31.55
CA THR A 408 -6.95 -12.28 -31.36
C THR A 408 -6.16 -12.28 -32.67
N ASP A 409 -6.82 -12.03 -33.81
CA ASP A 409 -6.16 -11.91 -35.12
C ASP A 409 -5.24 -10.66 -35.22
N PHE A 410 -5.26 -9.79 -34.20
CA PHE A 410 -4.54 -8.53 -34.13
C PHE A 410 -3.10 -8.66 -33.61
N GLY A 411 -2.81 -9.73 -32.86
CA GLY A 411 -1.51 -10.02 -32.24
C GLY A 411 -1.70 -10.86 -30.98
N PRO A 412 -0.82 -11.84 -30.68
CA PRO A 412 -0.94 -12.63 -29.46
C PRO A 412 -0.42 -11.87 -28.23
N GLY A 413 -1.09 -12.03 -27.09
CA GLY A 413 -0.60 -11.66 -25.76
C GLY A 413 -1.23 -10.41 -25.14
N GLY A 414 -1.65 -10.53 -23.87
CA GLY A 414 -2.23 -9.46 -23.07
C GLY A 414 -3.72 -9.25 -23.32
N GLN A 415 -4.44 -8.80 -22.28
CA GLN A 415 -5.89 -8.58 -22.33
C GLN A 415 -6.26 -7.24 -21.66
N GLY A 416 -6.89 -6.33 -22.39
CA GLY A 416 -7.29 -5.01 -21.89
C GLY A 416 -8.41 -4.36 -22.70
N PRO A 417 -9.67 -4.81 -22.57
CA PRO A 417 -10.78 -4.24 -23.32
C PRO A 417 -11.16 -2.86 -22.79
N MET A 418 -11.27 -1.90 -23.69
CA MET A 418 -11.94 -0.64 -23.45
C MET A 418 -13.31 -0.67 -24.12
N GLY A 419 -14.36 -0.28 -23.37
CA GLY A 419 -15.58 0.20 -24.02
C GLY A 419 -15.28 1.41 -24.90
N GLY A 420 -16.14 1.67 -25.87
CA GLY A 420 -15.98 2.79 -26.78
C GLY A 420 -17.29 3.17 -27.44
N PRO A 421 -17.29 4.29 -28.18
CA PRO A 421 -18.52 4.96 -28.57
C PRO A 421 -19.21 4.29 -29.75
N VAL A 422 -20.52 4.46 -29.84
CA VAL A 422 -21.29 4.16 -31.06
C VAL A 422 -21.26 5.36 -32.00
N TYR A 423 -20.85 5.15 -33.26
CA TYR A 423 -20.82 6.26 -34.22
C TYR A 423 -22.22 6.62 -34.76
N THR A 424 -22.63 7.87 -34.59
CA THR A 424 -23.87 8.40 -35.19
C THR A 424 -23.55 9.34 -36.36
N TYR A 425 -23.93 8.94 -37.57
CA TYR A 425 -23.76 9.76 -38.76
C TYR A 425 -24.80 10.88 -38.83
N ASP A 426 -24.34 12.13 -38.85
CA ASP A 426 -25.19 13.29 -39.14
C ASP A 426 -24.92 13.83 -40.57
N PRO A 427 -25.88 13.70 -41.51
CA PRO A 427 -25.74 14.26 -42.85
C PRO A 427 -25.71 15.79 -42.88
N ASP A 428 -26.24 16.47 -41.86
CA ASP A 428 -26.27 17.93 -41.76
C ASP A 428 -25.02 18.52 -41.09
N ASN A 429 -24.18 17.68 -40.46
CA ASN A 429 -22.89 18.10 -39.92
C ASN A 429 -22.02 18.66 -41.06
N PRO A 430 -21.58 19.94 -41.00
CA PRO A 430 -20.83 20.57 -42.09
C PRO A 430 -19.38 20.10 -42.17
N SER A 431 -18.89 19.37 -41.17
CA SER A 431 -17.52 18.87 -41.13
C SER A 431 -17.20 18.02 -42.36
N THR A 432 -16.00 18.27 -42.90
CA THR A 432 -15.43 17.49 -43.99
C THR A 432 -14.57 16.34 -43.50
N THR A 433 -14.30 16.25 -42.19
CA THR A 433 -13.51 15.20 -41.55
C THR A 433 -14.38 14.10 -40.94
N LYS A 434 -15.70 14.34 -40.84
CA LYS A 434 -16.63 13.35 -40.29
C LYS A 434 -16.56 12.02 -41.03
N PHE A 435 -16.70 10.94 -40.28
CA PHE A 435 -16.69 9.60 -40.84
C PHE A 435 -17.88 9.36 -41.79
N PRO A 436 -17.73 8.45 -42.77
CA PRO A 436 -18.79 8.12 -43.71
C PRO A 436 -19.97 7.41 -43.04
N GLU A 437 -21.17 7.54 -43.63
CA GLU A 437 -22.43 6.89 -43.18
C GLU A 437 -22.30 5.38 -42.96
N TYR A 438 -21.34 4.73 -43.61
CA TYR A 438 -21.04 3.31 -43.41
C TYR A 438 -20.85 2.92 -41.94
N TRP A 439 -20.27 3.79 -41.12
CA TRP A 439 -19.99 3.50 -39.71
C TRP A 439 -21.19 3.75 -38.78
N HIS A 440 -22.32 4.25 -39.30
CA HIS A 440 -23.48 4.58 -38.49
C HIS A 440 -24.01 3.37 -37.70
N GLU A 441 -24.29 3.57 -36.41
CA GLU A 441 -24.77 2.54 -35.47
C GLU A 441 -23.79 1.37 -35.27
N LYS A 442 -22.48 1.56 -35.50
CA LYS A 442 -21.45 0.56 -35.18
C LYS A 442 -20.66 0.99 -33.94
N ALA A 443 -20.30 0.02 -33.08
CA ALA A 443 -19.56 0.28 -31.84
C ALA A 443 -18.06 0.27 -32.10
N PHE A 444 -17.34 1.30 -31.65
CA PHE A 444 -15.89 1.34 -31.67
C PHE A 444 -15.35 0.73 -30.38
N PHE A 445 -14.25 -0.02 -30.53
CA PHE A 445 -13.60 -0.75 -29.45
C PHE A 445 -12.10 -0.43 -29.48
N ALA A 446 -11.53 -0.24 -28.30
CA ALA A 446 -10.09 -0.09 -28.12
C ALA A 446 -9.56 -1.25 -27.29
N GLU A 447 -8.44 -1.83 -27.72
CA GLU A 447 -7.74 -2.87 -26.99
C GLU A 447 -6.40 -2.30 -26.50
N PHE A 448 -6.28 -2.17 -25.18
CA PHE A 448 -5.17 -1.51 -24.53
C PHE A 448 -3.89 -2.35 -24.54
N SER A 449 -3.97 -3.65 -24.33
CA SER A 449 -2.80 -4.51 -24.20
C SER A 449 -2.21 -4.93 -25.56
N GLN A 450 -3.04 -4.96 -26.61
CA GLN A 450 -2.71 -5.42 -27.96
C GLN A 450 -2.65 -4.29 -29.00
N ASP A 451 -2.72 -3.03 -28.57
CA ASP A 451 -2.46 -1.83 -29.38
C ASP A 451 -3.35 -1.65 -30.64
N TYR A 452 -4.63 -2.01 -30.58
CA TYR A 452 -5.52 -1.92 -31.74
C TYR A 452 -6.87 -1.27 -31.47
N LEU A 453 -7.50 -0.83 -32.57
CA LEU A 453 -8.89 -0.39 -32.62
C LEU A 453 -9.71 -1.36 -33.49
N ALA A 454 -10.91 -1.68 -33.07
CA ALA A 454 -11.86 -2.47 -33.85
C ALA A 454 -13.23 -1.80 -33.90
N VAL A 455 -14.05 -2.24 -34.86
CA VAL A 455 -15.47 -1.86 -34.94
C VAL A 455 -16.34 -3.11 -34.95
N PHE A 456 -17.36 -3.10 -34.10
CA PHE A 456 -18.35 -4.16 -33.99
C PHE A 456 -19.67 -3.76 -34.66
N ASP A 457 -20.14 -4.65 -35.52
CA ASP A 457 -21.50 -4.65 -36.05
C ASP A 457 -22.43 -5.30 -35.04
N VAL A 458 -23.22 -4.51 -34.31
CA VAL A 458 -24.03 -4.99 -33.19
C VAL A 458 -25.51 -4.99 -33.54
N GLN A 459 -26.23 -6.05 -33.17
CA GLN A 459 -27.69 -6.06 -33.23
C GLN A 459 -28.28 -5.35 -32.00
N TRP A 460 -28.35 -4.02 -32.02
CA TRP A 460 -28.79 -3.23 -30.87
C TRP A 460 -30.22 -3.53 -30.34
N PRO A 461 -30.49 -3.27 -29.05
CA PRO A 461 -29.54 -2.80 -28.03
C PRO A 461 -28.80 -3.91 -27.25
N ASN A 462 -29.17 -5.19 -27.43
CA ASN A 462 -28.66 -6.31 -26.61
C ASN A 462 -28.33 -7.57 -27.43
N GLY A 463 -28.30 -7.45 -28.76
CA GLY A 463 -28.11 -8.58 -29.67
C GLY A 463 -26.64 -8.90 -29.93
N PRO A 464 -26.37 -10.00 -30.64
CA PRO A 464 -25.00 -10.45 -30.88
C PRO A 464 -24.21 -9.46 -31.74
N VAL A 465 -22.88 -9.58 -31.68
CA VAL A 465 -21.96 -8.99 -32.65
C VAL A 465 -21.96 -9.87 -33.91
N ASP A 466 -22.38 -9.30 -35.03
CA ASP A 466 -22.45 -9.97 -36.33
C ASP A 466 -21.09 -9.99 -37.03
N HIS A 467 -20.27 -8.96 -36.85
CA HIS A 467 -19.00 -8.80 -37.56
C HIS A 467 -18.02 -7.89 -36.78
N ILE A 468 -16.73 -8.23 -36.86
CA ILE A 468 -15.63 -7.49 -36.24
C ILE A 468 -14.71 -7.00 -37.34
N THR A 469 -14.45 -5.70 -37.39
CA THR A 469 -13.59 -5.06 -38.37
C THR A 469 -12.36 -4.45 -37.70
N HIS A 470 -11.16 -4.76 -38.18
CA HIS A 470 -9.96 -4.02 -37.79
C HIS A 470 -10.07 -2.58 -38.29
N PHE A 471 -10.10 -1.61 -37.38
CA PHE A 471 -10.14 -0.21 -37.71
C PHE A 471 -8.74 0.38 -37.74
N LEU A 472 -8.35 0.93 -38.89
CA LEU A 472 -7.09 1.65 -39.06
C LEU A 472 -5.85 0.91 -38.46
N PRO A 473 -5.55 -0.32 -38.92
CA PRO A 473 -4.46 -1.12 -38.41
C PRO A 473 -3.12 -0.39 -38.34
N ASN A 474 -2.31 -0.69 -37.31
CA ASN A 474 -0.95 -0.15 -37.15
C ASN A 474 -0.09 -0.34 -38.41
N SER A 475 -0.18 -1.50 -39.08
CA SER A 475 0.51 -1.73 -40.36
C SER A 475 0.11 -0.74 -41.48
N ALA A 476 -1.13 -0.26 -41.49
CA ALA A 476 -1.58 0.77 -42.41
C ALA A 476 -1.10 2.17 -41.97
N LEU A 477 -1.15 2.48 -40.67
CA LEU A 477 -0.61 3.71 -40.11
C LEU A 477 0.88 3.86 -40.43
N GLU A 478 1.68 2.82 -40.19
CA GLU A 478 3.10 2.76 -40.54
C GLU A 478 3.35 2.95 -42.03
N THR A 479 2.59 2.24 -42.88
CA THR A 479 2.68 2.36 -44.35
C THR A 479 2.40 3.79 -44.81
N ASN A 480 1.50 4.49 -44.11
CA ASN A 480 1.11 5.87 -44.39
C ASN A 480 1.96 6.91 -43.64
N GLY A 481 2.95 6.49 -42.84
CA GLY A 481 3.80 7.40 -42.07
C GLY A 481 3.05 8.18 -40.97
N GLN A 482 1.98 7.60 -40.43
CA GLN A 482 1.14 8.18 -39.37
C GLN A 482 1.55 7.62 -38.01
N PRO A 483 1.23 8.32 -36.90
CA PRO A 483 1.38 7.76 -35.55
C PRO A 483 0.62 6.44 -35.43
N ILE A 484 1.22 5.44 -34.79
CA ILE A 484 0.54 4.17 -34.47
C ILE A 484 -0.43 4.37 -33.30
N THR A 485 -1.33 3.41 -33.10
CA THR A 485 -2.08 3.22 -31.86
C THR A 485 -1.23 2.41 -30.89
N ASP A 486 -1.12 2.87 -29.65
CA ASP A 486 -0.22 2.33 -28.63
C ASP A 486 -0.89 2.48 -27.25
N SER A 487 -1.42 1.38 -26.74
CA SER A 487 -2.24 1.29 -25.52
C SER A 487 -3.35 2.35 -25.44
N PRO A 488 -4.34 2.33 -26.36
CA PRO A 488 -5.45 3.28 -26.35
C PRO A 488 -6.27 3.12 -25.06
N ILE A 489 -6.29 4.15 -24.21
CA ILE A 489 -6.95 4.12 -22.90
C ILE A 489 -8.35 4.74 -22.92
N ASP A 490 -8.61 5.59 -23.92
CA ASP A 490 -9.91 6.22 -24.13
C ASP A 490 -10.10 6.66 -25.59
N ILE A 491 -11.34 6.63 -26.07
CA ILE A 491 -11.74 7.02 -27.42
C ILE A 491 -13.12 7.71 -27.42
N GLU A 492 -13.26 8.82 -28.14
CA GLU A 492 -14.51 9.61 -28.15
C GLU A 492 -14.75 10.26 -29.52
N PHE A 493 -15.99 10.37 -29.98
CA PHE A 493 -16.32 11.16 -31.17
C PHE A 493 -16.59 12.63 -30.83
N GLY A 494 -15.91 13.55 -31.51
CA GLY A 494 -16.19 14.97 -31.40
C GLY A 494 -17.42 15.42 -32.19
N ALA A 495 -17.90 16.64 -31.91
CA ALA A 495 -18.99 17.27 -32.68
C ALA A 495 -18.66 17.47 -34.17
N ASP A 496 -17.37 17.43 -34.54
CA ASP A 496 -16.90 17.44 -35.92
C ASP A 496 -17.03 16.07 -36.63
N GLY A 497 -17.45 15.02 -35.90
CA GLY A 497 -17.60 13.66 -36.40
C GLY A 497 -16.28 12.91 -36.63
N SER A 498 -15.17 13.44 -36.12
CA SER A 498 -13.87 12.78 -36.06
C SER A 498 -13.72 11.97 -34.77
N LEU A 499 -12.91 10.90 -34.80
CA LEU A 499 -12.65 10.06 -33.63
C LEU A 499 -11.39 10.56 -32.91
N TYR A 500 -11.50 10.91 -31.63
CA TYR A 500 -10.38 11.26 -30.77
C TYR A 500 -9.88 10.02 -30.05
N VAL A 501 -8.55 9.90 -29.93
CA VAL A 501 -7.89 8.74 -29.34
C VAL A 501 -6.84 9.22 -28.35
N LEU A 502 -6.93 8.73 -27.12
CA LEU A 502 -5.96 8.97 -26.07
C LEU A 502 -5.15 7.70 -25.85
N ASP A 503 -3.88 7.76 -26.23
CA ASP A 503 -2.94 6.66 -26.07
C ASP A 503 -2.16 6.84 -24.75
N TYR A 504 -2.06 5.77 -23.97
CA TYR A 504 -1.27 5.71 -22.75
C TYR A 504 0.21 5.42 -23.03
N GLY A 505 0.51 4.63 -24.07
CA GLY A 505 1.86 4.22 -24.44
C GLY A 505 2.55 3.29 -23.45
N ASN A 506 3.80 2.98 -23.72
CA ASN A 506 4.61 2.00 -22.97
C ASN A 506 5.25 2.60 -21.70
N GLY A 507 4.97 2.01 -20.53
CA GLY A 507 5.48 2.46 -19.22
C GLY A 507 4.36 2.88 -18.27
N PHE A 508 4.68 3.21 -17.01
CA PHE A 508 3.66 3.21 -15.94
C PHE A 508 3.77 4.37 -14.95
N PHE A 509 2.61 4.86 -14.47
CA PHE A 509 2.46 5.88 -13.42
C PHE A 509 3.02 7.25 -13.77
N ARG A 510 3.21 7.47 -15.07
CA ARG A 510 3.91 8.62 -15.62
C ARG A 510 3.40 8.98 -16.98
N GLN A 511 3.88 10.11 -17.46
CA GLN A 511 3.79 10.43 -18.86
C GLN A 511 4.82 9.61 -19.63
N ASN A 512 4.32 8.66 -20.40
CA ASN A 512 5.15 7.87 -21.29
C ASN A 512 5.54 8.71 -22.52
N PRO A 513 6.76 8.55 -23.07
CA PRO A 513 7.17 9.23 -24.30
C PRO A 513 6.22 8.97 -25.49
N GLU A 514 5.60 7.79 -25.51
CA GLU A 514 4.68 7.32 -26.53
C GLU A 514 3.26 7.87 -26.33
N ALA A 515 2.88 8.19 -25.09
CA ALA A 515 1.57 8.73 -24.73
C ALA A 515 1.22 9.94 -25.58
N GLY A 516 -0.06 10.09 -25.94
CA GLY A 516 -0.48 11.20 -26.76
C GLY A 516 -1.98 11.28 -26.95
N LEU A 517 -2.45 12.47 -27.26
CA LEU A 517 -3.82 12.71 -27.69
C LEU A 517 -3.83 12.95 -29.19
N TYR A 518 -4.69 12.23 -29.89
CA TYR A 518 -4.79 12.22 -31.35
C TYR A 518 -6.22 12.43 -31.81
N ARG A 519 -6.36 12.86 -33.07
CA ARG A 519 -7.64 12.91 -33.78
C ARG A 519 -7.51 12.14 -35.09
N ILE A 520 -8.47 11.26 -35.36
CA ILE A 520 -8.60 10.51 -36.60
C ILE A 520 -9.68 11.18 -37.45
N ASP A 521 -9.25 11.71 -38.60
CA ASP A 521 -10.11 12.37 -39.56
C ASP A 521 -10.38 11.46 -40.77
N TYR A 522 -11.60 11.45 -41.28
CA TYR A 522 -11.88 10.96 -42.63
C TYR A 522 -11.51 12.04 -43.65
N SER A 523 -10.42 11.82 -44.37
CA SER A 523 -9.74 12.82 -45.18
C SER A 523 -9.29 12.22 -46.52
N PRO A 524 -10.21 11.88 -47.45
CA PRO A 524 -9.85 11.29 -48.72
C PRO A 524 -8.98 12.24 -49.57
N GLY A 525 -7.90 11.71 -50.14
CA GLY A 525 -6.92 12.49 -50.90
C GLY A 525 -5.81 13.07 -50.03
N ASN A 526 -5.58 14.38 -50.15
CA ASN A 526 -4.43 15.08 -49.54
C ASN A 526 -4.54 15.17 -48.02
N LYS A 527 -3.50 14.68 -47.32
CA LYS A 527 -3.37 14.67 -45.86
C LYS A 527 -2.80 15.96 -45.32
N ALA A 528 -2.98 16.17 -44.02
CA ALA A 528 -2.33 17.24 -43.30
C ALA A 528 -0.85 16.88 -43.07
N PRO A 529 0.06 17.84 -43.21
CA PRO A 529 1.46 17.61 -42.89
C PRO A 529 1.65 17.48 -41.37
N THR A 530 2.62 16.67 -40.95
CA THR A 530 3.00 16.52 -39.54
C THR A 530 4.05 17.57 -39.18
N ALA A 531 3.72 18.47 -38.25
CA ALA A 531 4.66 19.46 -37.73
C ALA A 531 5.51 18.86 -36.60
N VAL A 532 6.83 19.08 -36.63
CA VAL A 532 7.76 18.66 -35.59
C VAL A 532 8.70 19.81 -35.24
N ILE A 533 8.88 20.10 -33.94
CA ILE A 533 9.81 21.11 -33.44
C ILE A 533 10.90 20.44 -32.61
N ALA A 534 12.16 20.76 -32.91
CA ALA A 534 13.27 20.67 -31.97
C ALA A 534 13.68 22.07 -31.52
N ALA A 535 13.92 22.26 -30.22
CA ALA A 535 14.38 23.52 -29.63
C ALA A 535 15.58 23.28 -28.72
N ASP A 536 16.71 23.94 -29.00
CA ASP A 536 17.95 23.79 -28.23
C ASP A 536 18.61 25.15 -27.90
N PRO A 537 18.80 25.49 -26.61
CA PRO A 537 18.21 24.83 -25.45
C PRO A 537 16.71 25.18 -25.29
N SER A 538 15.90 24.26 -24.79
CA SER A 538 14.49 24.52 -24.43
C SER A 538 14.31 25.21 -23.08
N SER A 539 15.38 25.34 -22.29
CA SER A 539 15.36 26.09 -21.03
C SER A 539 16.71 26.73 -20.71
N GLY A 540 16.72 27.73 -19.84
CA GLY A 540 17.98 28.31 -19.34
C GLY A 540 17.79 29.18 -18.10
N SER A 541 18.82 29.27 -17.27
CA SER A 541 18.80 29.96 -15.97
C SER A 541 18.60 31.47 -16.01
N SER A 542 18.80 32.10 -17.17
CA SER A 542 18.87 33.56 -17.28
C SER A 542 18.49 34.08 -18.66
N ALA A 543 17.87 35.26 -18.69
CA ALA A 543 17.72 36.04 -19.91
C ALA A 543 18.97 36.91 -20.21
N PRO A 544 19.31 37.15 -21.49
CA PRO A 544 18.64 36.61 -22.67
C PRO A 544 18.98 35.14 -22.93
N LEU A 545 18.02 34.37 -23.43
CA LEU A 545 18.20 33.00 -23.91
C LEU A 545 18.02 32.96 -25.43
N THR A 546 19.07 32.61 -26.17
CA THR A 546 18.97 32.33 -27.60
C THR A 546 18.70 30.85 -27.79
N VAL A 547 17.63 30.54 -28.51
CA VAL A 547 17.19 29.18 -28.82
C VAL A 547 17.27 28.95 -30.32
N ALA A 548 17.91 27.85 -30.72
CA ALA A 548 17.86 27.35 -32.09
C ALA A 548 16.63 26.45 -32.23
N PHE A 549 15.78 26.77 -33.19
CA PHE A 549 14.61 25.98 -33.55
C PHE A 549 14.84 25.29 -34.88
N ASP A 550 14.52 24.00 -34.93
CA ASP A 550 14.61 23.18 -36.13
C ASP A 550 13.27 22.47 -36.39
N GLY A 551 12.67 22.78 -37.54
CA GLY A 551 11.44 22.17 -38.03
C GLY A 551 11.70 21.00 -39.00
N SER A 552 12.95 20.62 -39.26
CA SER A 552 13.33 19.66 -40.31
C SER A 552 12.76 18.25 -40.14
N GLY A 553 12.30 17.92 -38.93
CA GLY A 553 11.56 16.68 -38.66
C GLY A 553 10.13 16.65 -39.21
N SER A 554 9.62 17.80 -39.68
CA SER A 554 8.27 17.88 -40.24
C SER A 554 8.18 17.19 -41.61
N SER A 555 7.05 16.53 -41.87
CA SER A 555 6.85 15.74 -43.08
C SER A 555 5.46 15.93 -43.66
N ASP A 556 5.37 15.74 -44.98
CA ASP A 556 4.10 15.65 -45.70
C ASP A 556 3.91 14.18 -46.10
N PRO A 557 2.76 13.54 -45.81
CA PRO A 557 2.53 12.14 -46.17
C PRO A 557 2.71 11.86 -47.67
N GLU A 558 2.37 12.83 -48.54
CA GLU A 558 2.53 12.76 -49.98
C GLU A 558 3.94 13.16 -50.48
N GLY A 559 4.83 13.58 -49.58
CA GLY A 559 6.18 14.04 -49.89
C GLY A 559 6.24 15.43 -50.53
N GLY A 560 5.18 16.22 -50.37
CA GLY A 560 5.07 17.61 -50.75
C GLY A 560 6.11 18.51 -50.06
N ALA A 561 6.47 19.61 -50.73
CA ALA A 561 7.40 20.57 -50.18
C ALA A 561 6.69 21.49 -49.18
N LEU A 562 7.10 21.44 -47.91
CA LEU A 562 6.51 22.24 -46.84
C LEU A 562 7.02 23.69 -46.82
N THR A 563 6.13 24.58 -46.41
CA THR A 563 6.45 25.94 -45.96
C THR A 563 6.36 26.01 -44.44
N TYR A 564 7.23 26.81 -43.81
CA TYR A 564 7.43 26.85 -42.37
C TYR A 564 7.23 28.27 -41.85
N GLU A 565 6.34 28.43 -40.88
CA GLU A 565 6.06 29.69 -40.20
C GLU A 565 6.21 29.49 -38.69
N TRP A 566 6.90 30.41 -38.01
CA TRP A 566 7.19 30.35 -36.58
C TRP A 566 6.60 31.53 -35.82
N ASP A 567 5.86 31.25 -34.75
CA ASP A 567 5.36 32.21 -33.76
C ASP A 567 6.08 31.93 -32.44
N PHE A 568 6.92 32.85 -31.96
CA PHE A 568 7.74 32.60 -30.77
C PHE A 568 7.09 33.07 -29.48
N THR A 569 5.98 33.81 -29.57
CA THR A 569 5.30 34.39 -28.40
C THR A 569 3.95 33.75 -28.11
N GLY A 570 3.46 32.90 -29.02
CA GLY A 570 2.16 32.25 -28.91
C GLY A 570 0.99 33.23 -29.08
N ASP A 571 1.23 34.42 -29.64
CA ASP A 571 0.23 35.49 -29.71
C ASP A 571 -0.67 35.41 -30.96
N GLY A 572 -0.43 34.42 -31.84
CA GLY A 572 -1.12 34.31 -33.13
C GLY A 572 -0.29 34.78 -34.31
N SER A 573 0.83 35.47 -34.08
CA SER A 573 1.63 36.15 -35.10
C SER A 573 2.81 35.31 -35.62
N PHE A 574 2.79 35.15 -36.94
CA PHE A 574 3.84 34.73 -37.87
C PHE A 574 5.18 35.52 -37.79
N ASP A 575 6.04 35.34 -36.80
CA ASP A 575 7.25 36.14 -36.61
C ASP A 575 8.40 35.81 -37.59
N ALA A 576 8.58 34.54 -37.94
CA ALA A 576 9.67 34.08 -38.79
C ALA A 576 9.25 32.96 -39.75
N THR A 577 10.11 32.70 -40.75
CA THR A 577 9.93 31.62 -41.73
C THR A 577 11.25 30.92 -42.01
N GLY A 578 11.22 29.60 -42.19
CA GLY A 578 12.41 28.79 -42.49
C GLY A 578 12.37 27.45 -41.76
N VAL A 579 13.14 26.48 -42.25
CA VAL A 579 13.26 25.16 -41.61
C VAL A 579 13.99 25.29 -40.28
N GLU A 580 15.14 25.96 -40.29
CA GLU A 580 15.94 26.27 -39.11
C GLU A 580 15.94 27.79 -38.87
N VAL A 581 15.64 28.22 -37.64
CA VAL A 581 15.58 29.63 -37.24
C VAL A 581 16.16 29.80 -35.82
N GLU A 582 16.66 31.00 -35.51
CA GLU A 582 17.08 31.35 -34.14
C GLU A 582 16.16 32.45 -33.61
N HIS A 583 15.78 32.36 -32.34
CA HIS A 583 15.07 33.40 -31.62
C HIS A 583 15.73 33.68 -30.27
N THR A 584 15.73 34.95 -29.83
CA THR A 584 16.27 35.36 -28.54
C THR A 584 15.16 35.88 -27.66
N TYR A 585 14.91 35.19 -26.55
CA TYR A 585 14.01 35.64 -25.50
C TYR A 585 14.78 36.55 -24.53
N ASP A 586 14.48 37.86 -24.58
CA ASP A 586 15.17 38.89 -23.79
C ASP A 586 14.66 39.02 -22.34
N GLU A 587 13.51 38.41 -22.03
CA GLU A 587 12.85 38.49 -20.73
C GLU A 587 12.77 37.11 -20.06
N LEU A 588 12.69 37.12 -18.72
CA LEU A 588 12.42 35.93 -17.94
C LEU A 588 10.93 35.56 -18.08
N GLY A 589 10.64 34.27 -18.22
CA GLY A 589 9.26 33.79 -18.41
C GLY A 589 9.20 32.41 -19.04
N SER A 590 7.97 31.91 -19.19
CA SER A 590 7.65 30.76 -20.03
C SER A 590 7.06 31.28 -21.33
N PHE A 591 7.57 30.80 -22.46
CA PHE A 591 7.15 31.21 -23.79
C PHE A 591 6.74 30.00 -24.60
N THR A 592 5.68 30.12 -25.40
CA THR A 592 5.24 29.04 -26.29
C THR A 592 5.72 29.36 -27.71
N ALA A 593 6.63 28.53 -28.22
CA ALA A 593 7.06 28.58 -29.61
C ALA A 593 6.20 27.61 -30.43
N ARG A 594 5.57 28.12 -31.48
CA ARG A 594 4.69 27.37 -32.36
C ARG A 594 5.24 27.32 -33.78
N LEU A 595 5.16 26.13 -34.37
CA LEU A 595 5.46 25.88 -35.77
C LEU A 595 4.16 25.57 -36.49
N ARG A 596 3.94 26.27 -37.60
CA ARG A 596 2.98 25.86 -38.62
C ARG A 596 3.74 25.41 -39.86
N VAL A 597 3.44 24.20 -40.32
CA VAL A 597 3.84 23.74 -41.64
C VAL A 597 2.64 23.71 -42.58
N THR A 598 2.82 24.12 -43.82
CA THR A 598 1.77 24.09 -44.85
C THR A 598 2.30 23.42 -46.11
N ASP A 599 1.53 22.47 -46.62
CA ASP A 599 1.83 21.72 -47.84
C ASP A 599 1.50 22.53 -49.12
N PRO A 600 1.80 22.01 -50.32
CA PRO A 600 1.48 22.69 -51.58
C PRO A 600 -0.03 22.81 -51.89
N GLU A 601 -0.85 21.95 -51.30
CA GLU A 601 -2.29 21.85 -51.50
C GLU A 601 -3.10 22.71 -50.50
N GLY A 602 -2.44 23.28 -49.49
CA GLY A 602 -2.95 24.19 -48.48
C GLY A 602 -3.37 23.56 -47.15
N ARG A 603 -3.10 22.28 -46.88
CA ARG A 603 -3.30 21.71 -45.54
C ARG A 603 -2.21 22.16 -44.58
N VAL A 604 -2.56 22.21 -43.31
CA VAL A 604 -1.70 22.72 -42.25
C VAL A 604 -1.50 21.69 -41.16
N GLY A 605 -0.27 21.62 -40.66
CA GLY A 605 0.10 20.97 -39.42
C GLY A 605 0.58 22.02 -38.44
N ILE A 606 0.15 21.93 -37.19
CA ILE A 606 0.55 22.86 -36.13
C ILE A 606 1.07 22.05 -34.94
N THR A 607 2.17 22.50 -34.35
CA THR A 607 2.65 21.99 -33.07
C THR A 607 3.30 23.13 -32.29
N SER A 608 3.45 22.97 -30.97
CA SER A 608 4.14 23.94 -30.14
C SER A 608 5.06 23.27 -29.13
N THR A 609 5.99 24.05 -28.60
CA THR A 609 6.88 23.66 -27.50
C THR A 609 7.06 24.84 -26.54
N THR A 610 7.28 24.54 -25.26
CA THR A 610 7.50 25.56 -24.24
C THR A 610 8.99 25.81 -24.06
N VAL A 611 9.38 27.10 -24.04
CA VAL A 611 10.71 27.57 -23.67
C VAL A 611 10.67 28.22 -22.29
N SER A 612 11.47 27.72 -21.36
CA SER A 612 11.60 28.28 -20.01
C SER A 612 12.84 29.16 -19.86
N VAL A 613 12.66 30.45 -19.60
CA VAL A 613 13.77 31.41 -19.42
C VAL A 613 13.78 31.91 -17.98
N GLY A 614 14.66 31.34 -17.17
CA GLY A 614 14.84 31.69 -15.76
C GLY A 614 14.79 30.51 -14.81
N ASN A 615 14.42 29.31 -15.29
CA ASN A 615 14.37 28.08 -14.50
C ASN A 615 14.66 26.87 -15.40
N VAL A 616 15.50 25.95 -14.96
CA VAL A 616 15.88 24.71 -15.66
C VAL A 616 15.46 23.52 -14.83
N ALA A 617 14.87 22.50 -15.46
CA ALA A 617 14.50 21.28 -14.73
C ALA A 617 15.74 20.60 -14.10
N PRO A 618 15.65 20.11 -12.85
CA PRO A 618 16.79 19.54 -12.13
C PRO A 618 17.22 18.20 -12.70
N ALA A 619 18.51 17.89 -12.74
CA ALA A 619 18.98 16.54 -13.03
C ALA A 619 18.74 15.64 -11.80
N ILE A 620 18.26 14.41 -12.01
CA ILE A 620 18.08 13.40 -10.96
C ILE A 620 19.12 12.28 -11.17
N ASP A 621 19.77 11.87 -10.08
CA ASP A 621 20.67 10.72 -10.05
C ASP A 621 20.21 9.76 -8.95
N VAL A 622 20.17 8.46 -9.26
CA VAL A 622 19.65 7.41 -8.37
C VAL A 622 20.75 6.38 -8.16
N SER A 623 20.95 5.96 -6.91
CA SER A 623 22.02 5.02 -6.56
C SER A 623 21.86 3.61 -7.12
N VAL A 624 20.63 3.24 -7.51
CA VAL A 624 20.30 1.94 -8.10
C VAL A 624 20.22 2.10 -9.62
N PRO A 625 20.97 1.31 -10.40
CA PRO A 625 20.92 1.41 -11.85
C PRO A 625 19.69 0.70 -12.43
N ASP A 626 19.28 1.15 -13.61
CA ASP A 626 18.21 0.55 -14.39
C ASP A 626 18.60 -0.87 -14.87
N GLY A 627 17.67 -1.82 -14.86
CA GLY A 627 17.87 -3.24 -15.17
C GLY A 627 18.54 -4.06 -14.06
N ALA A 628 18.66 -3.51 -12.85
CA ALA A 628 19.31 -4.20 -11.74
C ALA A 628 18.48 -5.38 -11.20
N PHE A 629 19.17 -6.42 -10.72
CA PHE A 629 18.51 -7.63 -10.23
C PHE A 629 18.14 -7.59 -8.74
N PHE A 630 16.97 -8.14 -8.37
CA PHE A 630 16.49 -8.28 -6.99
C PHE A 630 15.70 -9.59 -6.78
N ASP A 631 15.32 -9.92 -5.53
CA ASP A 631 14.27 -10.92 -5.26
C ASP A 631 13.04 -10.28 -4.60
N TRP A 632 11.86 -10.80 -4.91
CA TRP A 632 10.61 -10.46 -4.23
C TRP A 632 10.69 -10.75 -2.72
N GLY A 633 10.07 -9.90 -1.90
CA GLY A 633 10.11 -9.99 -0.44
C GLY A 633 11.37 -9.39 0.22
N GLN A 634 12.27 -8.79 -0.56
CA GLN A 634 13.44 -8.05 -0.07
C GLN A 634 13.17 -6.54 -0.10
N ALA A 635 14.00 -5.74 0.58
CA ALA A 635 14.01 -4.30 0.35
C ALA A 635 15.11 -3.93 -0.66
N VAL A 636 14.87 -2.89 -1.45
CA VAL A 636 15.86 -2.28 -2.33
C VAL A 636 16.18 -0.87 -1.80
N PRO A 637 17.37 -0.63 -1.22
CA PRO A 637 17.74 0.66 -0.67
C PRO A 637 18.13 1.62 -1.80
N MET A 638 17.55 2.82 -1.78
CA MET A 638 17.76 3.84 -2.79
C MET A 638 18.17 5.15 -2.15
N THR A 639 19.11 5.84 -2.80
CA THR A 639 19.42 7.24 -2.54
C THR A 639 19.25 8.05 -3.82
N VAL A 640 18.58 9.19 -3.69
CA VAL A 640 18.33 10.14 -4.76
C VAL A 640 19.14 11.40 -4.49
N THR A 641 19.89 11.85 -5.49
CA THR A 641 20.52 13.17 -5.50
C THR A 641 20.05 13.98 -6.70
N THR A 642 20.20 15.29 -6.61
CA THR A 642 19.74 16.22 -7.63
C THR A 642 20.78 17.30 -7.87
N ASP A 643 20.90 17.75 -9.11
CA ASP A 643 21.70 18.91 -9.49
C ASP A 643 20.82 19.91 -10.25
N ASP A 644 20.69 21.10 -9.69
CA ASP A 644 19.85 22.16 -10.21
C ASP A 644 20.68 23.44 -10.35
N PRO A 645 20.71 24.11 -11.51
CA PRO A 645 21.53 25.32 -11.68
C PRO A 645 21.10 26.49 -10.78
N GLU A 646 19.84 26.54 -10.35
CA GLU A 646 19.27 27.61 -9.52
C GLU A 646 19.24 27.26 -8.02
N ASP A 647 18.91 26.01 -7.67
CA ASP A 647 18.79 25.50 -6.29
C ASP A 647 20.12 24.85 -5.77
N GLY A 648 21.05 24.51 -6.67
CA GLY A 648 22.33 23.87 -6.39
C GLY A 648 22.24 22.34 -6.23
N THR A 649 23.34 21.71 -5.78
CA THR A 649 23.45 20.24 -5.65
C THR A 649 22.86 19.68 -4.34
N ALA A 650 22.23 20.52 -3.52
CA ALA A 650 21.69 20.10 -2.23
C ALA A 650 20.24 19.65 -2.40
N THR A 651 20.02 18.34 -2.50
CA THR A 651 18.68 17.78 -2.69
C THR A 651 17.74 18.10 -1.53
N VAL A 652 16.57 18.67 -1.87
CA VAL A 652 15.50 18.94 -0.91
C VAL A 652 14.60 17.72 -0.80
N CYS A 653 14.86 16.84 0.16
CA CYS A 653 14.20 15.52 0.24
C CYS A 653 12.68 15.53 0.31
N SER A 654 12.06 16.60 0.81
CA SER A 654 10.60 16.72 0.81
C SER A 654 10.00 16.91 -0.59
N ARG A 655 10.83 17.17 -1.61
CA ARG A 655 10.41 17.33 -3.02
C ARG A 655 10.70 16.09 -3.88
N VAL A 656 11.45 15.13 -3.36
CA VAL A 656 11.59 13.82 -4.00
C VAL A 656 10.32 13.03 -3.73
N ARG A 657 9.66 12.57 -4.79
CA ARG A 657 8.57 11.61 -4.74
C ARG A 657 9.00 10.34 -5.45
N TRP A 658 8.63 9.19 -4.93
CA TRP A 658 8.91 7.90 -5.56
C TRP A 658 7.67 7.02 -5.54
N THR A 659 7.56 6.17 -6.54
CA THR A 659 6.55 5.13 -6.68
C THR A 659 7.25 3.85 -7.09
N PHE A 660 6.94 2.75 -6.39
CA PHE A 660 7.27 1.40 -6.80
C PHE A 660 6.00 0.71 -7.28
N GLY A 661 6.05 0.09 -8.44
CA GLY A 661 5.02 -0.78 -8.97
C GLY A 661 5.54 -2.18 -9.28
N LEU A 662 4.61 -3.11 -9.36
CA LEU A 662 4.82 -4.43 -9.92
C LEU A 662 4.37 -4.38 -11.38
N GLY A 663 5.33 -4.54 -12.28
CA GLY A 663 5.09 -4.77 -13.69
C GLY A 663 4.74 -6.22 -13.93
N HIS A 664 3.83 -6.46 -14.87
CA HIS A 664 3.63 -7.77 -15.47
C HIS A 664 3.23 -7.63 -16.94
N ASP A 665 3.81 -8.49 -17.78
CA ASP A 665 3.66 -8.48 -19.23
C ASP A 665 3.89 -7.10 -19.86
N SER A 666 2.82 -6.43 -20.32
CA SER A 666 2.89 -5.12 -20.93
C SER A 666 2.49 -3.97 -20.01
N HIS A 667 2.02 -4.24 -18.78
CA HIS A 667 1.59 -3.19 -17.84
C HIS A 667 2.20 -3.26 -16.44
N ALA A 668 1.87 -2.31 -15.56
CA ALA A 668 2.22 -2.38 -14.15
C ALA A 668 1.12 -1.81 -13.26
N HIS A 669 1.10 -2.25 -12.01
CA HIS A 669 0.27 -1.68 -10.95
C HIS A 669 1.13 -1.02 -9.87
N PRO A 670 0.82 0.22 -9.41
CA PRO A 670 1.63 0.88 -8.41
C PRO A 670 1.28 0.30 -7.05
N LEU A 671 2.29 -0.08 -6.28
CA LEU A 671 2.10 -0.74 -5.00
C LEU A 671 2.37 0.21 -3.85
N SER A 672 3.53 0.84 -3.85
CA SER A 672 3.94 1.73 -2.77
C SER A 672 4.48 3.04 -3.30
N GLN A 673 4.27 4.11 -2.55
CA GLN A 673 4.77 5.44 -2.89
C GLN A 673 5.23 6.18 -1.63
N GLY A 674 6.12 7.14 -1.80
CA GLY A 674 6.63 7.92 -0.68
C GLY A 674 7.37 9.18 -1.11
N THR A 675 7.97 9.82 -0.10
CA THR A 675 8.80 11.02 -0.28
C THR A 675 10.08 10.90 0.52
N GLY A 676 11.19 11.42 -0.01
CA GLY A 676 12.49 11.42 0.69
C GLY A 676 13.65 11.09 -0.23
N CYS A 677 14.88 11.49 0.16
CA CYS A 677 16.09 11.20 -0.62
C CYS A 677 16.70 9.83 -0.33
N SER A 678 16.36 9.20 0.79
CA SER A 678 16.91 7.89 1.19
C SER A 678 15.77 7.06 1.74
N PHE A 679 15.53 5.90 1.13
CA PHE A 679 14.42 5.01 1.44
C PHE A 679 14.74 3.59 0.99
N GLY A 680 14.17 2.60 1.67
CA GLY A 680 14.10 1.22 1.20
C GLY A 680 12.74 0.93 0.59
N ILE A 681 12.71 0.39 -0.63
CA ILE A 681 11.50 -0.10 -1.29
C ILE A 681 11.26 -1.54 -0.85
N PRO A 682 10.23 -1.86 -0.04
CA PRO A 682 9.86 -3.24 0.26
C PRO A 682 9.18 -3.86 -0.96
N THR A 683 9.78 -4.87 -1.56
CA THR A 683 9.16 -5.60 -2.67
C THR A 683 8.19 -6.65 -2.09
N PRO A 684 6.96 -6.76 -2.64
CA PRO A 684 5.96 -7.73 -2.18
C PRO A 684 6.47 -9.17 -2.31
N ALA A 685 6.42 -9.96 -1.24
CA ALA A 685 6.79 -11.38 -1.29
C ALA A 685 5.76 -12.25 -2.04
N ASP A 686 4.54 -11.73 -2.17
CA ASP A 686 3.38 -12.30 -2.83
C ASP A 686 3.27 -11.92 -4.32
N ALA A 687 4.23 -11.18 -4.87
CA ALA A 687 4.27 -10.88 -6.31
C ALA A 687 4.12 -12.12 -7.20
N THR A 688 4.69 -13.25 -6.77
CA THR A 688 4.62 -14.52 -7.51
C THR A 688 3.21 -15.13 -7.56
N GLU A 689 2.24 -14.58 -6.83
CA GLU A 689 0.85 -15.04 -6.81
C GLU A 689 0.01 -14.47 -7.97
N HIS A 690 0.57 -13.59 -8.81
CA HIS A 690 -0.05 -13.13 -10.06
C HIS A 690 -0.27 -14.27 -11.06
N GLY A 691 0.52 -15.34 -10.98
CA GLY A 691 0.43 -16.49 -11.87
C GLY A 691 1.82 -17.00 -12.20
N GLU A 692 1.95 -18.29 -12.52
CA GLU A 692 3.24 -18.83 -12.94
C GLU A 692 3.57 -18.48 -14.40
N THR A 693 2.57 -18.03 -15.17
CA THR A 693 2.66 -17.62 -16.56
C THR A 693 3.11 -16.17 -16.72
N GLU A 694 2.76 -15.28 -15.80
CA GLU A 694 2.97 -13.83 -15.97
C GLU A 694 4.45 -13.40 -15.90
N ASN A 695 4.87 -12.47 -16.77
CA ASN A 695 6.21 -11.88 -16.73
C ASN A 695 6.31 -10.76 -15.68
N ILE A 696 6.52 -11.10 -14.41
CA ILE A 696 6.57 -10.10 -13.33
C ILE A 696 7.92 -9.38 -13.22
N PHE A 697 7.92 -8.06 -12.96
CA PHE A 697 9.12 -7.26 -12.69
C PHE A 697 8.84 -6.05 -11.78
N GLY A 698 9.87 -5.37 -11.29
CA GLY A 698 9.73 -4.17 -10.48
C GLY A 698 9.89 -2.90 -11.31
N VAL A 699 9.05 -1.88 -11.06
CA VAL A 699 9.15 -0.57 -11.71
C VAL A 699 9.29 0.50 -10.66
N VAL A 700 10.27 1.39 -10.80
CA VAL A 700 10.50 2.50 -9.86
C VAL A 700 10.49 3.81 -10.62
N VAL A 701 9.54 4.69 -10.29
CA VAL A 701 9.45 6.04 -10.83
C VAL A 701 9.81 7.05 -9.75
N ILE A 702 10.77 7.93 -10.03
CA ILE A 702 11.25 8.98 -9.11
C ILE A 702 11.06 10.33 -9.77
N ARG A 703 10.33 11.23 -9.09
CA ARG A 703 10.12 12.62 -9.50
C ARG A 703 10.77 13.59 -8.53
N TYR A 704 11.28 14.69 -9.06
CA TYR A 704 11.68 15.85 -8.28
C TYR A 704 11.19 17.12 -8.96
N THR A 705 10.52 17.98 -8.20
CA THR A 705 10.10 19.31 -8.65
C THR A 705 10.90 20.35 -7.88
N ASP A 706 11.47 21.33 -8.59
CA ASP A 706 12.25 22.41 -7.98
C ASP A 706 11.33 23.45 -7.27
N ALA A 707 11.89 24.60 -6.86
CA ALA A 707 11.13 25.67 -6.21
C ALA A 707 10.47 26.66 -7.19
N GLY A 708 10.77 26.53 -8.48
CA GLY A 708 10.80 27.63 -9.44
C GLY A 708 11.93 28.62 -9.13
N ALA A 709 12.32 29.38 -10.14
CA ALA A 709 13.36 30.40 -10.00
C ALA A 709 13.04 31.63 -10.83
N ASN A 710 13.56 32.79 -10.40
CA ASN A 710 13.49 34.05 -11.14
C ASN A 710 12.07 34.52 -11.54
N GLY A 711 11.02 34.06 -10.84
CA GLY A 711 9.62 34.37 -11.15
C GLY A 711 8.99 33.46 -12.20
N VAL A 712 9.70 32.42 -12.63
CA VAL A 712 9.23 31.33 -13.48
C VAL A 712 8.74 30.18 -12.60
N ALA A 713 7.71 29.46 -13.08
CA ALA A 713 7.10 28.35 -12.37
C ALA A 713 8.10 27.20 -12.13
N PRO A 714 7.84 26.34 -11.12
CA PRO A 714 8.64 25.16 -10.88
C PRO A 714 8.74 24.23 -12.09
N ALA A 715 9.89 23.59 -12.27
CA ALA A 715 10.10 22.54 -13.25
C ALA A 715 10.29 21.18 -12.57
N THR A 716 9.87 20.12 -13.27
CA THR A 716 9.88 18.75 -12.76
C THR A 716 10.73 17.88 -13.67
N SER A 717 11.54 17.03 -13.04
CA SER A 717 12.23 15.93 -13.70
C SER A 717 11.76 14.60 -13.15
N GLU A 718 11.90 13.57 -13.96
CA GLU A 718 11.52 12.20 -13.65
C GLU A 718 12.55 11.22 -14.18
N VAL A 719 12.79 10.14 -13.43
CA VAL A 719 13.55 8.97 -13.85
C VAL A 719 12.73 7.73 -13.55
N SER A 720 12.73 6.76 -14.46
CA SER A 720 12.15 5.43 -14.25
C SER A 720 13.25 4.38 -14.32
N LEU A 721 13.11 3.32 -13.54
CA LEU A 721 14.02 2.18 -13.48
C LEU A 721 13.19 0.88 -13.50
N ILE A 722 13.64 -0.10 -14.28
CA ILE A 722 13.21 -1.49 -14.21
C ILE A 722 14.12 -2.24 -13.25
N LEU A 723 13.53 -3.03 -12.36
CA LEU A 723 14.20 -3.99 -11.51
C LEU A 723 13.81 -5.39 -11.97
N ASN A 724 14.80 -6.20 -12.31
CA ASN A 724 14.57 -7.54 -12.83
C ASN A 724 14.57 -8.56 -11.68
N PRO A 725 13.58 -9.44 -11.56
CA PRO A 725 13.71 -10.60 -10.70
C PRO A 725 14.90 -11.44 -11.14
N LYS A 726 15.57 -12.11 -10.19
CA LYS A 726 16.72 -12.97 -10.53
C LYS A 726 16.38 -14.10 -11.49
N PRO A 727 15.23 -14.79 -11.38
CA PRO A 727 14.74 -15.67 -12.43
C PRO A 727 14.31 -14.83 -13.64
N GLN A 728 14.73 -15.26 -14.83
CA GLN A 728 14.35 -14.68 -16.11
C GLN A 728 14.03 -15.85 -17.04
N GLU A 729 12.74 -16.12 -17.18
CA GLU A 729 12.14 -17.08 -18.10
C GLU A 729 12.48 -16.71 -19.56
N ALA A 730 12.73 -17.74 -20.38
CA ALA A 730 13.24 -17.53 -21.74
C ALA A 730 12.15 -17.10 -22.73
N GLU A 731 10.92 -17.50 -22.47
CA GLU A 731 9.73 -17.10 -23.21
C GLU A 731 9.42 -15.60 -23.09
N TRP A 732 9.95 -14.93 -22.06
CA TRP A 732 9.76 -13.51 -21.81
C TRP A 732 10.95 -12.64 -22.25
N ALA A 733 11.84 -13.17 -23.08
CA ALA A 733 12.85 -12.34 -23.72
C ALA A 733 12.20 -11.27 -24.62
N ASP A 734 12.61 -10.00 -24.44
CA ASP A 734 12.13 -8.84 -25.20
C ASP A 734 12.34 -9.00 -26.72
N VAL A 735 13.41 -9.71 -27.11
CA VAL A 735 13.67 -10.08 -28.50
C VAL A 735 13.79 -11.59 -28.63
N GLN A 736 13.03 -12.16 -29.56
CA GLN A 736 13.05 -13.59 -29.89
C GLN A 736 13.28 -13.78 -31.39
N GLN A 737 14.53 -14.01 -31.78
CA GLN A 737 14.89 -14.16 -33.19
C GLN A 737 15.24 -15.61 -33.53
N GLY A 738 14.45 -16.21 -34.41
CA GLY A 738 14.72 -17.54 -35.00
C GLY A 738 14.37 -18.71 -34.08
N VAL A 739 13.63 -18.46 -33.01
CA VAL A 739 13.22 -19.45 -32.00
C VAL A 739 11.74 -19.78 -32.09
N GLU A 740 11.32 -20.86 -31.44
CA GLU A 740 9.92 -21.26 -31.30
C GLU A 740 9.56 -21.43 -29.82
N LEU A 741 8.40 -20.91 -29.41
CA LEU A 741 7.81 -21.16 -28.10
C LEU A 741 6.96 -22.44 -28.16
N VAL A 742 7.14 -23.31 -27.16
CA VAL A 742 6.44 -24.60 -27.09
C VAL A 742 5.93 -24.82 -25.67
N ASP A 743 4.66 -25.18 -25.53
CA ASP A 743 4.07 -25.52 -24.23
C ASP A 743 4.78 -26.72 -23.59
N ASP A 744 5.14 -26.58 -22.32
CA ASP A 744 5.75 -27.60 -21.48
C ASP A 744 5.38 -27.39 -20.01
N VAL A 745 4.50 -28.25 -19.49
CA VAL A 745 4.06 -28.21 -18.08
C VAL A 745 5.18 -28.47 -17.05
N ASP A 746 6.35 -28.94 -17.49
CA ASP A 746 7.52 -29.14 -16.63
C ASP A 746 8.52 -27.96 -16.67
N ALA A 747 8.31 -26.98 -17.55
CA ALA A 747 9.06 -25.74 -17.63
C ALA A 747 8.45 -24.66 -16.72
N SER A 748 9.25 -23.63 -16.39
CA SER A 748 8.71 -22.40 -15.79
C SER A 748 7.77 -21.72 -16.79
N GLY A 749 6.77 -20.96 -16.35
CA GLY A 749 5.81 -20.31 -17.27
C GLY A 749 4.97 -21.24 -18.14
N LEU A 750 5.06 -22.56 -17.92
CA LEU A 750 4.42 -23.59 -18.75
C LEU A 750 4.83 -23.56 -20.23
N ARG A 751 5.90 -22.84 -20.60
CA ARG A 751 6.45 -22.73 -21.95
C ARG A 751 7.97 -22.86 -21.94
N ARG A 752 8.55 -23.22 -23.09
CA ARG A 752 10.01 -23.30 -23.28
C ARG A 752 10.40 -22.79 -24.65
N VAL A 753 11.66 -22.38 -24.78
CA VAL A 753 12.26 -21.96 -26.04
C VAL A 753 12.98 -23.13 -26.71
N GLU A 754 12.56 -23.44 -27.94
CA GLU A 754 13.22 -24.37 -28.85
C GLU A 754 13.79 -23.65 -30.09
N GLY A 755 14.53 -24.39 -30.92
CA GLY A 755 15.00 -23.88 -32.21
C GLY A 755 16.20 -22.93 -32.14
N LEU A 756 16.82 -22.76 -30.97
CA LEU A 756 17.97 -21.86 -30.77
C LEU A 756 19.25 -22.39 -31.48
N ASP A 757 19.33 -22.20 -32.80
CA ASP A 757 20.40 -22.62 -33.71
C ASP A 757 21.49 -21.52 -33.87
N PRO A 758 22.63 -21.82 -34.51
CA PRO A 758 23.69 -20.82 -34.71
C PRO A 758 23.23 -19.61 -35.53
N GLY A 759 23.11 -18.45 -34.87
CA GLY A 759 22.65 -17.19 -35.46
C GLY A 759 21.37 -16.66 -34.83
N ASP A 760 20.63 -17.53 -34.13
CA ASP A 760 19.42 -17.19 -33.39
C ASP A 760 19.77 -16.67 -32.01
N HIS A 761 18.89 -15.83 -31.45
CA HIS A 761 19.16 -15.18 -30.18
C HIS A 761 17.90 -14.76 -29.43
N LEU A 762 18.09 -14.65 -28.12
CA LEU A 762 17.20 -13.97 -27.18
C LEU A 762 17.88 -12.69 -26.68
N ALA A 763 17.11 -11.66 -26.34
CA ALA A 763 17.64 -10.48 -25.66
C ALA A 763 16.74 -9.97 -24.53
N TRP A 764 17.37 -9.40 -23.49
CA TRP A 764 16.70 -8.68 -22.38
C TRP A 764 17.25 -7.25 -22.26
N ASP A 765 16.38 -6.27 -22.18
CA ASP A 765 16.68 -4.83 -22.09
C ASP A 765 15.68 -4.12 -21.15
N PRO A 766 16.12 -3.48 -20.05
CA PRO A 766 17.50 -3.26 -19.61
C PRO A 766 18.03 -4.34 -18.67
N VAL A 767 19.35 -4.56 -18.67
CA VAL A 767 20.06 -5.42 -17.70
C VAL A 767 21.20 -4.67 -17.02
N ASN A 768 21.43 -4.92 -15.73
CA ASN A 768 22.60 -4.46 -14.99
C ASN A 768 23.06 -5.50 -13.95
N PHE A 769 24.31 -5.95 -14.05
CA PHE A 769 24.88 -7.02 -13.21
C PHE A 769 25.40 -6.57 -11.84
N THR A 770 25.00 -5.39 -11.35
CA THR A 770 25.40 -4.93 -10.01
C THR A 770 25.00 -5.95 -8.94
N GLY A 771 25.99 -6.46 -8.20
CA GLY A 771 25.77 -7.44 -7.14
C GLY A 771 25.49 -8.88 -7.62
N ILE A 772 25.70 -9.17 -8.90
CA ILE A 772 25.54 -10.51 -9.50
C ILE A 772 26.90 -11.16 -9.77
N ASP A 773 27.04 -12.42 -9.34
CA ASP A 773 28.30 -13.18 -9.35
C ASP A 773 28.30 -14.35 -10.36
N ASP A 774 27.11 -14.92 -10.62
CA ASP A 774 26.93 -16.10 -11.46
C ASP A 774 25.54 -16.13 -12.12
N VAL A 775 25.39 -17.03 -13.09
CA VAL A 775 24.11 -17.34 -13.72
C VAL A 775 23.93 -18.84 -13.77
N THR A 776 22.77 -19.30 -13.36
CA THR A 776 22.33 -20.69 -13.48
C THR A 776 21.32 -20.79 -14.60
N VAL A 777 21.59 -21.64 -15.58
CA VAL A 777 20.69 -21.87 -16.71
C VAL A 777 20.01 -23.21 -16.55
N ARG A 778 18.68 -23.22 -16.64
CA ARG A 778 17.88 -24.43 -16.74
C ARG A 778 17.64 -24.75 -18.20
N ALA A 779 18.26 -25.82 -18.68
CA ALA A 779 18.23 -26.21 -20.09
C ALA A 779 18.36 -27.73 -20.27
N SER A 780 18.07 -28.20 -21.49
CA SER A 780 18.35 -29.56 -21.93
C SER A 780 18.94 -29.56 -23.35
N GLY A 781 19.47 -30.70 -23.78
CA GLY A 781 20.09 -30.87 -25.10
C GLY A 781 21.62 -30.97 -25.04
N SER A 782 22.27 -30.63 -26.15
CA SER A 782 23.72 -30.70 -26.32
C SER A 782 24.20 -29.50 -27.14
N GLY A 783 24.84 -28.54 -26.46
CA GLY A 783 25.33 -27.30 -27.06
C GLY A 783 25.94 -26.36 -26.03
N THR A 784 26.37 -25.18 -26.45
CA THR A 784 26.89 -24.13 -25.57
C THR A 784 26.06 -22.87 -25.75
N LEU A 785 25.51 -22.36 -24.64
CA LEU A 785 24.91 -21.04 -24.57
C LEU A 785 25.98 -19.98 -24.31
N GLN A 786 25.80 -18.80 -24.90
CA GLN A 786 26.78 -17.74 -24.90
C GLN A 786 26.10 -16.41 -24.57
N LEU A 787 26.52 -15.80 -23.46
CA LEU A 787 26.03 -14.50 -23.00
C LEU A 787 26.91 -13.41 -23.59
N ARG A 788 26.28 -12.44 -24.26
CA ARG A 788 26.87 -11.36 -25.04
C ARG A 788 26.24 -10.03 -24.62
N TRP A 789 26.93 -8.93 -24.90
CA TRP A 789 26.55 -7.60 -24.44
C TRP A 789 26.35 -6.63 -25.59
N ASP A 790 25.22 -5.90 -25.58
CA ASP A 790 24.78 -4.87 -26.53
C ASP A 790 24.62 -5.29 -28.00
N ALA A 791 25.15 -6.45 -28.41
CA ALA A 791 24.95 -7.01 -29.74
C ALA A 791 25.05 -8.54 -29.75
N ALA A 792 24.18 -9.19 -30.54
CA ALA A 792 24.16 -10.65 -30.72
C ALA A 792 25.47 -11.23 -31.31
N ASP A 793 26.28 -10.42 -32.02
CA ASP A 793 27.56 -10.86 -32.61
C ASP A 793 28.79 -10.46 -31.78
N ALA A 794 28.63 -9.74 -30.65
CA ALA A 794 29.72 -9.34 -29.76
C ALA A 794 30.35 -10.56 -29.06
N GLU A 795 31.67 -10.55 -28.80
CA GLU A 795 32.35 -11.67 -28.13
C GLU A 795 31.68 -12.03 -26.79
N PRO A 796 31.42 -13.32 -26.49
CA PRO A 796 30.73 -13.68 -25.26
C PRO A 796 31.59 -13.43 -24.02
N PHE A 797 30.99 -12.85 -22.99
CA PHE A 797 31.64 -12.61 -21.71
C PHE A 797 31.49 -13.80 -20.76
N ALA A 798 30.48 -14.65 -20.99
CA ALA A 798 30.26 -15.91 -20.29
C ALA A 798 29.67 -16.98 -21.22
N THR A 799 29.91 -18.25 -20.89
CA THR A 799 29.40 -19.40 -21.65
C THR A 799 28.93 -20.50 -20.71
N VAL A 800 27.86 -21.20 -21.09
CA VAL A 800 27.26 -22.30 -20.32
C VAL A 800 27.15 -23.53 -21.22
N ASP A 801 27.88 -24.60 -20.87
CA ASP A 801 27.80 -25.87 -21.61
C ASP A 801 26.59 -26.69 -21.14
N VAL A 802 25.74 -27.10 -22.09
CA VAL A 802 24.57 -27.95 -21.86
C VAL A 802 24.85 -29.33 -22.46
N ASP A 803 24.79 -30.38 -21.63
CA ASP A 803 24.93 -31.77 -22.06
C ASP A 803 24.04 -32.67 -21.20
N SER A 804 22.73 -32.64 -21.48
CA SER A 804 21.72 -33.38 -20.72
C SER A 804 20.56 -33.84 -21.60
N THR A 805 20.04 -35.04 -21.35
CA THR A 805 18.87 -35.58 -22.07
C THR A 805 17.53 -35.10 -21.50
N GLY A 806 17.53 -34.30 -20.42
CA GLY A 806 16.35 -33.71 -19.80
C GLY A 806 16.73 -32.44 -19.03
N TRP A 807 15.78 -31.80 -18.36
CA TRP A 807 16.04 -30.55 -17.61
C TRP A 807 17.21 -30.69 -16.64
N SER A 808 18.15 -29.74 -16.74
CA SER A 808 19.32 -29.66 -15.88
C SER A 808 19.68 -28.20 -15.63
N ASP A 809 20.13 -27.92 -14.40
CA ASP A 809 20.63 -26.61 -14.02
C ASP A 809 22.16 -26.60 -14.10
N THR A 810 22.70 -25.67 -14.88
CA THR A 810 24.16 -25.47 -15.04
C THR A 810 24.53 -24.04 -14.71
N THR A 811 25.46 -23.87 -13.76
CA THR A 811 25.94 -22.55 -13.31
C THR A 811 27.25 -22.16 -13.99
N ALA A 812 27.35 -20.91 -14.43
CA ALA A 812 28.58 -20.28 -14.89
C ALA A 812 28.88 -18.98 -14.13
N SER A 813 30.15 -18.68 -13.94
CA SER A 813 30.57 -17.43 -13.28
C SER A 813 30.43 -16.24 -14.23
N LEU A 814 29.98 -15.11 -13.67
CA LEU A 814 29.86 -13.81 -14.34
C LEU A 814 30.99 -12.85 -13.94
N ALA A 815 32.17 -13.37 -13.57
CA ALA A 815 33.33 -12.56 -13.15
C ALA A 815 33.86 -11.57 -14.22
N ASN A 816 33.46 -11.71 -15.49
CA ASN A 816 33.78 -10.78 -16.58
C ASN A 816 32.53 -10.06 -17.12
N ALA A 817 31.44 -10.01 -16.34
CA ALA A 817 30.24 -9.28 -16.72
C ALA A 817 30.56 -7.80 -17.00
N PRO A 818 29.88 -7.20 -17.99
CA PRO A 818 30.00 -5.78 -18.28
C PRO A 818 29.51 -4.91 -17.11
N GLU A 819 30.03 -3.68 -17.04
CA GLU A 819 29.58 -2.66 -16.09
C GLU A 819 28.55 -1.74 -16.75
N GLY A 820 27.61 -1.21 -15.96
CA GLY A 820 26.57 -0.32 -16.43
C GLY A 820 25.30 -1.06 -16.90
N THR A 821 24.35 -0.28 -17.39
CA THR A 821 23.08 -0.77 -17.93
C THR A 821 23.18 -0.92 -19.45
N GLY A 822 22.61 -2.00 -20.00
CA GLY A 822 22.59 -2.29 -21.43
C GLY A 822 21.83 -3.57 -21.74
N VAL A 823 22.06 -4.15 -22.93
CA VAL A 823 21.25 -5.28 -23.43
C VAL A 823 21.99 -6.60 -23.29
N LEU A 824 21.35 -7.58 -22.62
CA LEU A 824 21.86 -8.94 -22.53
C LEU A 824 21.40 -9.75 -23.74
N TYR A 825 22.33 -10.22 -24.56
CA TYR A 825 22.04 -11.18 -25.63
C TYR A 825 22.44 -12.60 -25.22
N LEU A 826 21.56 -13.57 -25.48
CA LEU A 826 21.85 -14.99 -25.35
C LEU A 826 21.81 -15.66 -26.73
N THR A 827 22.92 -16.32 -27.09
CA THR A 827 23.09 -17.06 -28.36
C THR A 827 23.50 -18.49 -28.08
N SER A 828 23.40 -19.36 -29.09
CA SER A 828 23.71 -20.79 -28.96
C SER A 828 24.58 -21.31 -30.10
N THR A 829 25.31 -22.40 -29.83
CA THR A 829 25.94 -23.23 -30.86
C THR A 829 24.98 -24.23 -31.50
N GLY A 830 23.68 -24.17 -31.17
CA GLY A 830 22.64 -25.11 -31.59
C GLY A 830 22.43 -26.27 -30.61
N GLY A 831 21.26 -26.90 -30.70
CA GLY A 831 20.93 -28.14 -29.99
C GLY A 831 20.56 -27.98 -28.51
N VAL A 832 20.14 -26.78 -28.09
CA VAL A 832 19.72 -26.47 -26.71
C VAL A 832 18.25 -26.12 -26.69
N VAL A 833 17.53 -26.63 -25.69
CA VAL A 833 16.18 -26.22 -25.31
C VAL A 833 16.29 -25.48 -23.98
N LEU A 834 15.73 -24.28 -23.89
CA LEU A 834 15.92 -23.35 -22.79
C LEU A 834 14.60 -23.09 -22.05
N ASP A 835 14.66 -23.14 -20.72
CA ASP A 835 13.54 -22.82 -19.80
C ASP A 835 13.79 -21.43 -19.20
N ARG A 836 14.82 -21.28 -18.36
CA ARG A 836 15.15 -19.97 -17.78
C ARG A 836 16.62 -19.76 -17.46
N LEU A 837 16.94 -18.50 -17.17
CA LEU A 837 18.14 -18.06 -16.50
C LEU A 837 17.81 -17.70 -15.05
N THR A 838 18.77 -17.86 -14.13
CA THR A 838 18.66 -17.40 -12.75
C THR A 838 19.97 -16.77 -12.32
N PHE A 839 19.96 -15.46 -12.06
CA PHE A 839 21.16 -14.70 -11.70
C PHE A 839 21.45 -14.81 -10.21
N GLY A 840 22.62 -15.34 -9.85
CA GLY A 840 23.07 -15.53 -8.47
C GLY A 840 23.85 -14.33 -7.95
N GLY A 841 23.66 -14.00 -6.66
CA GLY A 841 24.30 -12.86 -6.00
C GLY A 841 23.34 -12.13 -5.07
N THR A 842 23.79 -11.04 -4.45
CA THR A 842 22.90 -10.18 -3.65
C THR A 842 21.99 -9.32 -4.53
N GLY A 843 22.42 -9.00 -5.75
CA GLY A 843 21.77 -7.97 -6.55
C GLY A 843 21.80 -6.63 -5.82
N VAL A 844 20.70 -5.88 -5.90
CA VAL A 844 20.50 -4.60 -5.19
C VAL A 844 19.73 -4.73 -3.88
N ALA A 845 19.65 -5.94 -3.31
CA ALA A 845 18.96 -6.18 -2.05
C ALA A 845 19.63 -5.47 -0.85
N ASP A 846 18.81 -5.01 0.07
CA ASP A 846 19.24 -4.54 1.38
C ASP A 846 19.72 -5.70 2.24
N THR A 847 21.00 -5.67 2.60
CA THR A 847 21.66 -6.68 3.44
C THR A 847 22.22 -6.11 4.73
N THR A 848 21.98 -4.83 5.01
CA THR A 848 22.51 -4.12 6.18
C THR A 848 21.47 -4.10 7.28
N PRO A 849 21.72 -4.69 8.47
CA PRO A 849 20.77 -4.58 9.57
C PRO A 849 20.73 -3.16 10.18
N PRO A 850 19.56 -2.73 10.69
CA PRO A 850 19.43 -1.42 11.32
C PRO A 850 20.22 -1.34 12.63
N THR A 851 20.52 -0.12 13.06
CA THR A 851 21.08 0.14 14.38
C THR A 851 20.00 0.67 15.31
N ALA A 852 19.79 0.00 16.46
CA ALA A 852 18.81 0.39 17.47
C ALA A 852 19.47 0.98 18.73
N SER A 853 18.81 1.95 19.36
CA SER A 853 19.25 2.61 20.60
C SER A 853 18.07 3.08 21.44
N VAL A 854 18.32 3.36 22.73
CA VAL A 854 17.29 3.87 23.65
C VAL A 854 17.81 5.05 24.49
N GLU A 855 16.91 5.96 24.83
CA GLU A 855 17.13 7.06 25.78
C GLU A 855 16.16 6.94 26.96
N LEU A 856 16.66 7.09 28.19
CA LEU A 856 15.86 7.03 29.40
C LEU A 856 15.45 8.43 29.86
N THR A 857 14.22 8.56 30.37
CA THR A 857 13.74 9.76 31.06
C THR A 857 13.09 9.36 32.38
N PRO A 858 13.67 9.73 33.54
CA PRO A 858 14.93 10.48 33.70
C PRO A 858 16.16 9.72 33.16
N ALA A 859 17.15 10.46 32.65
CA ALA A 859 18.35 9.86 32.04
C ALA A 859 19.30 9.21 33.05
N GLN A 860 19.15 9.54 34.34
CA GLN A 860 19.91 8.97 35.44
C GLN A 860 18.95 8.57 36.57
N PRO A 861 19.30 7.54 37.36
CA PRO A 861 18.55 7.13 38.55
C PRO A 861 18.27 8.32 39.48
N THR A 862 17.02 8.42 39.96
CA THR A 862 16.57 9.53 40.82
C THR A 862 16.66 9.22 42.32
N GLY A 863 16.98 7.98 42.67
CA GLY A 863 17.32 7.53 44.02
C GLY A 863 18.79 7.12 44.11
N ASP A 864 19.13 6.48 45.23
CA ASP A 864 20.48 6.03 45.52
C ASP A 864 20.82 4.69 44.85
N ASN A 865 22.11 4.33 44.82
CA ASN A 865 22.66 3.05 44.34
C ASN A 865 22.16 2.56 42.97
N GLY A 866 21.76 3.50 42.10
CA GLY A 866 21.30 3.22 40.75
C GLY A 866 19.81 2.88 40.65
N TRP A 867 19.01 3.19 41.67
CA TRP A 867 17.55 3.03 41.68
C TRP A 867 16.82 4.30 41.23
N TYR A 868 15.71 4.11 40.53
CA TYR A 868 14.75 5.16 40.23
C TYR A 868 13.63 5.13 41.26
N THR A 869 13.25 6.31 41.77
CA THR A 869 12.16 6.52 42.73
C THR A 869 10.81 6.81 42.08
N GLY A 870 10.72 6.62 40.76
CA GLY A 870 9.54 6.89 39.96
C GLY A 870 9.58 6.14 38.62
N ASN A 871 8.54 6.33 37.82
CA ASN A 871 8.45 5.68 36.51
C ASN A 871 9.56 6.16 35.57
N VAL A 872 10.05 5.26 34.72
CA VAL A 872 11.06 5.58 33.69
C VAL A 872 10.42 5.45 32.32
N THR A 873 10.44 6.53 31.55
CA THR A 873 10.07 6.51 30.13
C THR A 873 11.30 6.11 29.32
N VAL A 874 11.14 5.16 28.40
CA VAL A 874 12.17 4.71 27.48
C VAL A 874 11.76 5.16 26.08
N ARG A 875 12.60 5.97 25.44
CA ARG A 875 12.44 6.40 24.05
C ARG A 875 13.32 5.54 23.15
N PHE A 876 12.78 5.05 22.06
CA PHE A 876 13.50 4.21 21.08
C PHE A 876 13.91 5.05 19.87
N THR A 877 15.10 4.79 19.37
CA THR A 877 15.64 5.40 18.15
C THR A 877 16.34 4.34 17.32
N ALA A 878 16.07 4.32 16.02
CA ALA A 878 16.72 3.42 15.07
C ALA A 878 17.13 4.17 13.81
N THR A 879 18.22 3.73 13.19
CA THR A 879 18.78 4.28 11.94
C THR A 879 19.23 3.13 11.05
N ASP A 880 19.11 3.32 9.74
CA ASP A 880 19.35 2.31 8.73
C ASP A 880 19.79 2.98 7.41
N ASP A 881 20.36 2.23 6.47
CA ASP A 881 20.61 2.67 5.09
C ASP A 881 19.36 2.52 4.19
N GLY A 882 18.33 1.81 4.66
CA GLY A 882 16.97 1.80 4.14
C GLY A 882 15.93 2.35 5.12
N THR A 883 14.71 1.81 5.05
CA THR A 883 13.57 2.23 5.89
C THR A 883 13.47 1.33 7.11
N VAL A 884 13.46 1.92 8.32
CA VAL A 884 13.16 1.15 9.55
C VAL A 884 11.67 0.78 9.59
N ALA A 885 11.35 -0.50 9.41
CA ALA A 885 9.97 -1.02 9.43
C ALA A 885 9.38 -1.10 10.84
N SER A 886 10.16 -1.53 11.83
CA SER A 886 9.66 -1.63 13.21
C SER A 886 10.74 -1.45 14.27
N GLN A 887 10.32 -0.96 15.43
CA GLN A 887 11.11 -0.91 16.66
C GLN A 887 10.38 -1.73 17.71
N GLN A 888 11.09 -2.64 18.37
CA GLN A 888 10.49 -3.60 19.30
C GLN A 888 11.25 -3.63 20.63
N PHE A 889 10.52 -3.93 21.70
CA PHE A 889 11.11 -4.19 23.01
C PHE A 889 10.55 -5.46 23.66
N SER A 890 11.31 -6.00 24.61
CA SER A 890 10.93 -7.15 25.41
C SER A 890 11.34 -6.96 26.87
N THR A 891 10.45 -7.33 27.80
CA THR A 891 10.71 -7.32 29.25
C THR A 891 10.74 -8.73 29.85
N ASP A 892 10.62 -9.78 29.04
CA ASP A 892 10.53 -11.19 29.48
C ASP A 892 11.70 -12.05 28.99
N GLY A 893 12.82 -11.40 28.66
CA GLY A 893 14.03 -12.06 28.16
C GLY A 893 13.98 -12.42 26.68
N GLY A 894 13.14 -11.73 25.89
CA GLY A 894 13.02 -11.94 24.45
C GLY A 894 12.05 -13.05 24.05
N GLN A 895 11.23 -13.55 24.98
CA GLN A 895 10.19 -14.54 24.68
C GLN A 895 9.04 -13.91 23.92
N THR A 896 8.69 -12.66 24.24
CA THR A 896 7.74 -11.84 23.50
C THR A 896 8.34 -10.48 23.15
N TRP A 897 7.99 -9.97 21.97
CA TRP A 897 8.44 -8.67 21.46
C TRP A 897 7.23 -7.79 21.19
N THR A 898 7.22 -6.60 21.78
CA THR A 898 6.17 -5.59 21.61
C THR A 898 6.66 -4.48 20.69
N THR A 899 5.93 -4.21 19.61
CA THR A 899 6.23 -3.12 18.67
C THR A 899 5.87 -1.77 19.29
N VAL A 900 6.75 -0.79 19.14
CA VAL A 900 6.55 0.59 19.61
C VAL A 900 5.96 1.44 18.48
N SER A 901 5.02 2.33 18.80
CA SER A 901 4.42 3.23 17.82
C SER A 901 5.48 4.13 17.16
N SER A 902 5.46 4.22 15.82
CA SER A 902 6.31 5.15 15.06
C SER A 902 6.00 6.63 15.34
N ARG A 903 4.73 6.97 15.63
CA ARG A 903 4.31 8.35 15.96
C ARG A 903 4.79 8.81 17.34
N ASN A 904 4.92 7.87 18.28
CA ASN A 904 5.43 8.12 19.62
C ASN A 904 6.26 6.93 20.09
N PRO A 905 7.56 6.87 19.76
CA PRO A 905 8.41 5.71 20.00
C PRO A 905 8.85 5.65 21.47
N THR A 906 7.90 5.54 22.39
CA THR A 906 8.15 5.49 23.84
C THR A 906 7.36 4.39 24.54
N THR A 907 7.92 3.86 25.62
CA THR A 907 7.21 3.01 26.59
C THR A 907 7.54 3.44 28.02
N THR A 908 6.68 3.13 28.99
CA THR A 908 6.90 3.47 30.40
C THR A 908 7.09 2.23 31.25
N VAL A 909 8.26 2.11 31.90
CA VAL A 909 8.52 1.10 32.91
C VAL A 909 8.09 1.65 34.28
N SER A 910 7.17 0.94 34.94
CA SER A 910 6.56 1.36 36.21
C SER A 910 6.49 0.24 37.26
N ALA A 911 6.90 -0.98 36.90
CA ALA A 911 6.99 -2.10 37.84
C ALA A 911 8.20 -1.90 38.77
N GLU A 912 7.99 -2.11 40.06
CA GLU A 912 9.07 -2.12 41.05
C GLU A 912 9.94 -3.38 40.90
N GLY A 913 11.21 -3.25 41.27
CA GLY A 913 12.24 -4.27 41.12
C GLY A 913 13.17 -4.02 39.93
N VAL A 914 13.79 -5.09 39.44
CA VAL A 914 14.76 -5.03 38.33
C VAL A 914 14.07 -5.47 37.05
N THR A 915 13.95 -4.56 36.09
CA THR A 915 13.48 -4.83 34.73
C THR A 915 14.66 -4.79 33.77
N THR A 916 14.93 -5.90 33.07
CA THR A 916 15.81 -5.90 31.91
C THR A 916 14.96 -5.70 30.67
N LEU A 917 15.14 -4.57 29.99
CA LEU A 917 14.46 -4.25 28.74
C LEU A 917 15.42 -4.55 27.59
N LEU A 918 15.07 -5.54 26.77
CA LEU A 918 15.73 -5.79 25.50
C LEU A 918 15.05 -4.96 24.42
N TYR A 919 15.82 -4.52 23.42
CA TYR A 919 15.28 -3.75 22.30
C TYR A 919 15.97 -4.14 21.00
N ARG A 920 15.25 -4.04 19.88
CA ARG A 920 15.77 -4.27 18.53
C ARG A 920 14.97 -3.45 17.51
N ALA A 921 15.53 -3.27 16.33
CA ALA A 921 14.83 -2.73 15.17
C ALA A 921 14.87 -3.73 14.02
N THR A 922 13.90 -3.63 13.12
CA THR A 922 13.83 -4.38 11.87
C THR A 922 13.60 -3.40 10.74
N ASP A 923 14.36 -3.50 9.67
CA ASP A 923 14.17 -2.69 8.45
C ASP A 923 13.08 -3.27 7.54
N SER A 924 12.83 -2.61 6.42
CA SER A 924 11.90 -3.05 5.38
C SER A 924 12.34 -4.33 4.67
N GLY A 925 13.63 -4.67 4.68
CA GLY A 925 14.18 -5.91 4.10
C GLY A 925 14.12 -7.11 5.05
N GLY A 926 13.62 -6.90 6.27
CA GLY A 926 13.53 -7.92 7.30
C GLY A 926 14.84 -8.15 8.06
N ASN A 927 15.90 -7.37 7.81
CA ASN A 927 17.12 -7.49 8.61
C ASN A 927 16.86 -6.94 10.02
N VAL A 928 17.39 -7.63 11.02
CA VAL A 928 17.13 -7.32 12.43
C VAL A 928 18.42 -6.84 13.07
N SER A 929 18.35 -5.68 13.75
CA SER A 929 19.47 -5.14 14.52
C SER A 929 20.00 -6.15 15.53
N GLU A 930 21.25 -5.97 15.96
CA GLU A 930 21.69 -6.60 17.21
C GLU A 930 20.74 -6.23 18.36
N VAL A 931 20.46 -7.21 19.23
CA VAL A 931 19.57 -7.00 20.39
C VAL A 931 20.31 -6.18 21.44
N GLY A 932 19.86 -4.95 21.65
CA GLY A 932 20.31 -4.09 22.73
C GLY A 932 19.64 -4.43 24.06
N SER A 933 20.20 -3.96 25.17
CA SER A 933 19.70 -4.22 26.52
C SER A 933 19.95 -3.04 27.45
N VAL A 934 18.94 -2.68 28.24
CA VAL A 934 19.04 -1.71 29.33
C VAL A 934 18.41 -2.27 30.60
N THR A 935 19.10 -2.10 31.73
CA THR A 935 18.58 -2.52 33.05
C THR A 935 18.03 -1.30 33.78
N ILE A 936 16.77 -1.38 34.19
CA ILE A 936 16.06 -0.34 34.93
C ILE A 936 15.68 -0.91 36.30
N ARG A 937 16.09 -0.23 37.37
CA ARG A 937 15.80 -0.61 38.76
C ARG A 937 14.87 0.43 39.35
N ILE A 938 13.64 0.06 39.69
CA ILE A 938 12.66 0.99 40.25
C ILE A 938 12.28 0.52 41.64
N ASP A 939 12.32 1.43 42.59
CA ASP A 939 11.75 1.24 43.91
C ASP A 939 11.06 2.54 44.29
N ARG A 940 9.78 2.48 44.65
CA ARG A 940 8.98 3.63 45.09
C ARG A 940 8.45 3.43 46.50
N THR A 941 8.82 2.31 47.13
CA THR A 941 8.25 1.86 48.40
C THR A 941 9.29 2.06 49.49
N PRO A 942 9.02 2.91 50.49
CA PRO A 942 9.92 3.07 51.63
C PRO A 942 10.05 1.77 52.45
N PRO A 943 11.17 1.57 53.16
CA PRO A 943 11.37 0.40 54.01
C PRO A 943 10.36 0.39 55.16
N VAL A 944 10.06 -0.79 55.70
CA VAL A 944 9.24 -0.96 56.90
C VAL A 944 10.14 -1.12 58.10
N VAL A 945 9.86 -0.38 59.18
CA VAL A 945 10.47 -0.54 60.50
C VAL A 945 9.49 -1.29 61.39
N ASP A 946 9.99 -2.23 62.19
CA ASP A 946 9.22 -2.97 63.19
C ASP A 946 9.96 -2.93 64.53
N VAL A 947 9.40 -2.24 65.51
CA VAL A 947 9.87 -2.21 66.90
C VAL A 947 9.09 -3.23 67.73
N THR A 948 9.80 -4.16 68.35
CA THR A 948 9.23 -5.24 69.17
C THR A 948 9.69 -5.14 70.62
N GLY A 949 8.86 -5.63 71.54
CA GLY A 949 9.10 -5.55 72.99
C GLY A 949 8.52 -4.31 73.67
N VAL A 950 8.04 -3.33 72.90
CA VAL A 950 7.33 -2.15 73.43
C VAL A 950 6.38 -1.52 72.39
N GLU A 951 5.20 -1.07 72.82
CA GLU A 951 4.25 -0.31 72.00
C GLU A 951 4.31 1.18 72.38
N ASP A 952 3.92 2.08 71.45
CA ASP A 952 3.89 3.52 71.71
C ASP A 952 2.92 3.88 72.84
N GLY A 953 3.42 4.66 73.81
CA GLY A 953 2.74 5.03 75.04
C GLY A 953 2.72 3.96 76.15
N ALA A 954 3.38 2.81 75.96
CA ALA A 954 3.32 1.73 76.94
C ALA A 954 4.14 2.01 78.22
N GLU A 955 3.63 1.54 79.37
CA GLU A 955 4.43 1.37 80.59
C GLU A 955 5.01 -0.06 80.59
N VAL A 956 6.33 -0.16 80.48
CA VAL A 956 7.05 -1.43 80.40
C VAL A 956 7.96 -1.62 81.60
N GLY A 957 8.09 -2.86 82.05
CA GLY A 957 8.93 -3.21 83.19
C GLY A 957 10.41 -3.21 82.81
N ALA A 958 11.26 -2.74 83.73
CA ALA A 958 12.71 -2.69 83.52
C ALA A 958 13.36 -4.05 83.19
N SER A 959 12.68 -5.18 83.39
CA SER A 959 13.21 -6.51 83.06
C SER A 959 13.15 -6.88 81.58
N GLN A 960 12.44 -6.12 80.74
CA GLN A 960 12.23 -6.40 79.31
C GLN A 960 13.36 -5.88 78.41
N ASP A 961 13.37 -6.34 77.15
CA ASP A 961 14.25 -5.86 76.08
C ASP A 961 13.41 -5.31 74.93
N VAL A 962 13.93 -4.29 74.26
CA VAL A 962 13.34 -3.71 73.05
C VAL A 962 14.27 -4.00 71.88
N GLU A 963 13.71 -4.52 70.80
CA GLU A 963 14.41 -4.86 69.58
C GLU A 963 13.75 -4.16 68.39
N TRP A 964 14.51 -3.94 67.33
CA TRP A 964 13.95 -3.41 66.09
C TRP A 964 14.57 -4.11 64.89
N THR A 965 13.75 -4.28 63.86
CA THR A 965 14.18 -4.77 62.56
C THR A 965 13.65 -3.85 61.47
N ALA A 966 14.27 -3.92 60.30
CA ALA A 966 13.74 -3.27 59.12
C ALA A 966 13.73 -4.26 57.95
N SER A 967 12.76 -4.09 57.06
CA SER A 967 12.66 -4.87 55.84
C SER A 967 12.24 -3.99 54.69
N ASP A 968 12.87 -4.17 53.54
CA ASP A 968 12.38 -3.69 52.26
C ASP A 968 12.39 -4.86 51.26
N ALA A 969 11.33 -4.97 50.47
CA ALA A 969 11.11 -6.09 49.57
C ALA A 969 11.70 -5.89 48.17
N THR A 970 12.07 -4.66 47.81
CA THR A 970 12.40 -4.27 46.44
C THR A 970 13.89 -3.97 46.29
N SER A 971 14.37 -2.90 46.91
CA SER A 971 15.78 -2.50 46.88
C SER A 971 16.58 -3.10 48.04
N GLY A 972 15.91 -3.46 49.13
CA GLY A 972 16.52 -3.97 50.36
C GLY A 972 16.91 -2.84 51.32
N VAL A 973 17.26 -3.19 52.55
CA VAL A 973 17.62 -2.20 53.58
C VAL A 973 19.11 -1.87 53.49
N ALA A 974 19.44 -0.61 53.25
CA ALA A 974 20.82 -0.12 53.21
C ALA A 974 21.35 0.18 54.62
N GLU A 975 20.55 0.84 55.45
CA GLU A 975 20.95 1.30 56.77
C GLU A 975 19.80 1.26 57.77
N VAL A 976 20.08 0.89 59.02
CA VAL A 976 19.17 1.05 60.15
C VAL A 976 19.92 1.76 61.27
N THR A 977 19.39 2.90 61.69
CA THR A 977 19.91 3.67 62.81
C THR A 977 18.84 3.81 63.88
N ALA A 978 19.26 3.95 65.14
CA ALA A 978 18.35 4.24 66.24
C ALA A 978 18.93 5.32 67.14
N THR A 979 18.04 6.13 67.72
CA THR A 979 18.38 7.05 68.80
C THR A 979 17.46 6.85 69.98
N LEU A 980 18.00 6.90 71.19
CA LEU A 980 17.27 6.88 72.45
C LEU A 980 17.48 8.23 73.14
N ASP A 981 16.40 8.96 73.40
CA ASP A 981 16.41 10.30 74.00
C ASP A 981 17.31 11.31 73.26
N GLY A 982 17.45 11.11 71.95
CA GLY A 982 18.28 11.95 71.06
C GLY A 982 19.74 11.54 70.94
N GLU A 983 20.19 10.50 71.64
CA GLU A 983 21.56 9.95 71.53
C GLU A 983 21.57 8.61 70.76
N PRO A 984 22.64 8.26 70.03
CA PRO A 984 22.72 7.00 69.28
C PRO A 984 22.50 5.75 70.16
N ALA A 985 21.72 4.81 69.64
CA ALA A 985 21.37 3.56 70.34
C ALA A 985 21.68 2.32 69.47
N GLU A 986 22.07 1.23 70.12
CA GLU A 986 22.30 -0.09 69.50
C GLU A 986 21.38 -1.12 70.13
N GLY A 987 20.81 -2.02 69.32
CA GLY A 987 19.91 -3.09 69.75
C GLY A 987 20.62 -4.43 69.93
N PRO A 988 20.06 -5.38 70.73
CA PRO A 988 18.86 -5.24 71.55
C PRO A 988 19.05 -4.27 72.73
N LEU A 989 18.05 -3.44 72.98
CA LEU A 989 18.04 -2.44 74.04
C LEU A 989 17.48 -3.02 75.34
N ALA A 990 18.36 -3.37 76.26
CA ALA A 990 17.95 -3.91 77.55
C ALA A 990 17.46 -2.82 78.50
N LEU A 991 16.18 -2.82 78.86
CA LEU A 991 15.54 -1.71 79.57
C LEU A 991 16.08 -1.51 81.00
N TRP A 992 16.65 -2.55 81.60
CA TRP A 992 17.29 -2.45 82.93
C TRP A 992 18.53 -1.57 82.94
N ARG A 993 19.09 -1.22 81.78
CA ARG A 993 20.20 -0.26 81.67
C ARG A 993 19.73 1.19 81.64
N LEU A 994 18.44 1.43 81.39
CA LEU A 994 17.86 2.75 81.33
C LEU A 994 17.50 3.27 82.72
N ASP A 995 17.45 4.59 82.84
CA ASP A 995 16.82 5.22 84.00
C ASP A 995 15.31 4.89 84.03
N LEU A 996 14.67 5.10 85.19
CA LEU A 996 13.22 4.90 85.29
C LEU A 996 12.53 6.21 84.90
N GLY A 997 11.54 6.15 84.04
CA GLY A 997 10.90 7.32 83.46
C GLY A 997 10.55 7.13 81.98
N GLU A 998 10.09 8.22 81.36
CA GLU A 998 9.75 8.27 79.94
C GLU A 998 11.04 8.28 79.10
N HIS A 999 11.04 7.50 78.03
CA HIS A 999 12.09 7.40 77.02
C HIS A 999 11.47 7.47 75.62
N VAL A 1000 12.19 8.06 74.68
CA VAL A 1000 11.78 8.15 73.27
C VAL A 1000 12.82 7.43 72.42
N LEU A 1001 12.40 6.32 71.81
CA LEU A 1001 13.19 5.59 70.82
C LEU A 1001 12.74 6.02 69.42
N VAL A 1002 13.67 6.48 68.59
CA VAL A 1002 13.44 6.74 67.16
C VAL A 1002 14.31 5.79 66.36
N VAL A 1003 13.69 4.87 65.63
CA VAL A 1003 14.38 3.96 64.70
C VAL A 1003 14.14 4.45 63.28
N THR A 1004 15.20 4.68 62.52
CA THR A 1004 15.14 5.10 61.11
C THR A 1004 15.80 4.05 60.23
N ALA A 1005 15.07 3.55 59.26
CA ALA A 1005 15.62 2.70 58.20
C ALA A 1005 15.68 3.47 56.89
N THR A 1006 16.77 3.28 56.16
CA THR A 1006 16.97 3.76 54.79
C THR A 1006 17.11 2.54 53.88
N ASP A 1007 16.37 2.51 52.77
CA ASP A 1007 16.52 1.46 51.76
C ASP A 1007 17.66 1.76 50.77
N GLU A 1008 17.96 0.83 49.88
CA GLU A 1008 19.02 0.99 48.86
C GLU A 1008 18.65 2.00 47.77
N ALA A 1009 17.36 2.37 47.65
CA ALA A 1009 16.87 3.42 46.76
C ALA A 1009 16.88 4.83 47.38
N GLY A 1010 17.21 4.93 48.68
CA GLY A 1010 17.32 6.18 49.44
C GLY A 1010 16.01 6.64 50.09
N HIS A 1011 14.95 5.83 50.10
CA HIS A 1011 13.78 6.16 50.92
C HIS A 1011 14.07 5.91 52.39
N THR A 1012 13.44 6.73 53.23
CA THR A 1012 13.58 6.65 54.67
C THR A 1012 12.23 6.47 55.35
N THR A 1013 12.20 5.59 56.33
CA THR A 1013 11.07 5.42 57.25
C THR A 1013 11.58 5.54 58.67
N SER A 1014 10.95 6.40 59.46
CA SER A 1014 11.23 6.53 60.89
C SER A 1014 10.02 6.09 61.71
N GLU A 1015 10.24 5.21 62.67
CA GLU A 1015 9.27 4.85 63.70
C GLU A 1015 9.71 5.47 65.02
N THR A 1016 8.80 6.16 65.69
CA THR A 1016 9.02 6.75 67.02
C THR A 1016 8.16 6.04 68.02
N VAL A 1017 8.79 5.45 69.04
CA VAL A 1017 8.11 4.76 70.14
C VAL A 1017 8.46 5.46 71.44
N THR A 1018 7.46 6.04 72.08
CA THR A 1018 7.58 6.63 73.41
C THR A 1018 7.13 5.60 74.45
N PHE A 1019 7.95 5.33 75.46
CA PHE A 1019 7.58 4.37 76.50
C PHE A 1019 8.11 4.77 77.86
N THR A 1020 7.45 4.32 78.93
CA THR A 1020 7.88 4.60 80.29
C THR A 1020 8.43 3.33 80.94
N VAL A 1021 9.71 3.35 81.32
CA VAL A 1021 10.33 2.26 82.06
C VAL A 1021 9.93 2.38 83.53
N THR A 1022 9.18 1.40 84.01
CA THR A 1022 8.67 1.32 85.37
C THR A 1022 9.25 0.12 86.10
N THR A 1023 9.02 0.08 87.41
CA THR A 1023 9.45 -1.03 88.26
C THR A 1023 8.42 -1.32 89.33
N SER A 1024 8.45 -2.53 89.85
CA SER A 1024 7.56 -3.04 90.90
C SER A 1024 8.28 -4.16 91.67
N LEU A 1025 7.67 -4.67 92.75
CA LEU A 1025 8.21 -5.85 93.44
C LEU A 1025 8.30 -7.08 92.51
N THR A 1026 7.37 -7.21 91.56
CA THR A 1026 7.33 -8.26 90.55
C THR A 1026 8.46 -8.09 89.53
N GLU A 1027 8.64 -6.88 88.99
CA GLU A 1027 9.72 -6.59 88.04
C GLU A 1027 11.11 -6.74 88.65
N LEU A 1028 11.27 -6.28 89.89
CA LEU A 1028 12.52 -6.44 90.62
C LEU A 1028 12.86 -7.93 90.86
N ARG A 1029 11.84 -8.80 90.99
CA ARG A 1029 12.01 -10.25 91.07
C ARG A 1029 12.41 -10.84 89.72
N ALA A 1030 11.72 -10.47 88.65
CA ALA A 1030 12.06 -10.88 87.30
C ALA A 1030 13.49 -10.49 86.92
N LEU A 1031 13.94 -9.30 87.33
CA LEU A 1031 15.30 -8.83 87.08
C LEU A 1031 16.36 -9.60 87.87
N VAL A 1032 16.08 -10.01 89.12
CA VAL A 1032 16.98 -10.89 89.89
C VAL A 1032 17.09 -12.26 89.24
N GLU A 1033 15.97 -12.81 88.76
CA GLU A 1033 15.92 -14.11 88.09
C GLU A 1033 16.69 -14.06 86.76
N ARG A 1034 16.44 -13.04 85.93
CA ARG A 1034 17.18 -12.79 84.69
C ARG A 1034 18.69 -12.71 84.94
N PHE A 1035 19.13 -11.89 85.88
CA PHE A 1035 20.55 -11.79 86.19
C PHE A 1035 21.15 -13.07 86.79
N ALA A 1036 20.34 -13.92 87.42
CA ALA A 1036 20.82 -15.22 87.89
C ALA A 1036 21.03 -16.20 86.73
N ASP A 1037 20.11 -16.22 85.76
CA ASP A 1037 20.22 -17.02 84.54
C ASP A 1037 21.42 -16.57 83.68
N ASP A 1038 21.67 -15.26 83.60
CA ASP A 1038 22.82 -14.68 82.90
C ASP A 1038 24.14 -14.84 83.68
N GLY A 1039 24.10 -15.37 84.91
CA GLY A 1039 25.27 -15.57 85.76
C GLY A 1039 25.82 -14.32 86.46
N ALA A 1040 25.16 -13.17 86.28
CA ALA A 1040 25.44 -11.90 86.96
C ALA A 1040 25.08 -11.94 88.46
N VAL A 1041 24.12 -12.78 88.84
CA VAL A 1041 23.75 -13.08 90.24
C VAL A 1041 24.08 -14.54 90.51
N THR A 1042 24.87 -14.82 91.56
CA THR A 1042 25.19 -16.21 91.89
C THR A 1042 23.97 -16.95 92.42
N THR A 1043 23.93 -18.28 92.33
CA THR A 1043 22.82 -19.08 92.92
C THR A 1043 22.65 -18.82 94.43
N LYS A 1044 23.71 -18.38 95.11
CA LYS A 1044 23.65 -17.93 96.51
C LYS A 1044 23.04 -16.53 96.62
N GLY A 1045 23.39 -15.62 95.72
CA GLY A 1045 22.79 -14.29 95.60
C GLY A 1045 21.29 -14.35 95.30
N GLU A 1046 20.89 -15.08 94.26
CA GLU A 1046 19.50 -15.23 93.82
C GLU A 1046 18.61 -15.69 94.99
N ARG A 1047 18.97 -16.78 95.67
CA ARG A 1047 18.23 -17.28 96.85
C ARG A 1047 18.08 -16.24 97.96
N GLN A 1048 19.09 -15.39 98.18
CA GLN A 1048 19.05 -14.39 99.25
C GLN A 1048 18.26 -13.14 98.83
N LEU A 1049 18.42 -12.68 97.59
CA LEU A 1049 17.72 -11.54 97.02
C LEU A 1049 16.24 -11.86 96.85
N VAL A 1050 15.89 -12.99 96.23
CA VAL A 1050 14.49 -13.46 96.09
C VAL A 1050 13.84 -13.64 97.45
N LYS A 1051 14.53 -14.20 98.45
CA LYS A 1051 13.98 -14.30 99.82
C LYS A 1051 13.64 -12.93 100.41
N LYS A 1052 14.43 -11.89 100.11
CA LYS A 1052 14.13 -10.52 100.55
C LYS A 1052 12.95 -9.94 99.79
N LEU A 1053 12.85 -10.19 98.48
CA LEU A 1053 11.71 -9.80 97.66
C LEU A 1053 10.41 -10.48 98.10
N ASP A 1054 10.40 -11.79 98.33
CA ASP A 1054 9.21 -12.53 98.82
C ASP A 1054 8.72 -12.00 100.17
N GLN A 1055 9.66 -11.62 101.04
CA GLN A 1055 9.32 -11.00 102.31
C GLN A 1055 8.78 -9.58 102.10
N ALA A 1056 9.36 -8.79 101.19
CA ALA A 1056 8.87 -7.46 100.85
C ALA A 1056 7.45 -7.52 100.27
N ASP A 1057 7.21 -8.40 99.30
CA ASP A 1057 5.91 -8.64 98.66
C ASP A 1057 4.83 -9.08 99.66
N LYS A 1058 5.14 -10.06 100.51
CA LYS A 1058 4.24 -10.48 101.60
C LYS A 1058 3.92 -9.38 102.60
N HIS A 1059 4.83 -8.43 102.80
CA HIS A 1059 4.59 -7.28 103.68
C HIS A 1059 3.76 -6.19 102.99
N ALA A 1060 4.07 -5.86 101.73
CA ALA A 1060 3.35 -4.88 100.92
C ALA A 1060 1.89 -5.32 100.66
N GLY A 1061 1.66 -6.57 100.24
CA GLY A 1061 0.31 -7.12 100.05
C GLY A 1061 -0.54 -7.22 101.33
N ALA A 1062 0.08 -7.08 102.50
CA ALA A 1062 -0.61 -6.99 103.80
C ALA A 1062 -0.76 -5.55 104.32
N GLY A 1063 -0.47 -4.52 103.50
CA GLY A 1063 -0.53 -3.10 103.85
C GLY A 1063 0.51 -2.67 104.90
N ARG A 1064 1.65 -3.39 105.00
CA ARG A 1064 2.72 -3.12 105.98
C ARG A 1064 3.97 -2.57 105.30
N ASP A 1065 3.82 -1.41 104.67
CA ASP A 1065 4.84 -0.85 103.76
C ASP A 1065 6.17 -0.56 104.45
N ALA A 1066 6.15 -0.10 105.71
CA ALA A 1066 7.38 0.10 106.50
C ALA A 1066 8.20 -1.20 106.68
N ALA A 1067 7.53 -2.36 106.77
CA ALA A 1067 8.18 -3.66 106.85
C ALA A 1067 8.66 -4.15 105.48
N ALA A 1068 7.93 -3.85 104.41
CA ALA A 1068 8.34 -4.15 103.03
C ALA A 1068 9.60 -3.34 102.65
N ILE A 1069 9.60 -2.03 102.93
CA ILE A 1069 10.74 -1.12 102.76
C ILE A 1069 11.96 -1.62 103.54
N ALA A 1070 11.78 -2.13 104.77
CA ALA A 1070 12.90 -2.68 105.54
C ALA A 1070 13.53 -3.91 104.88
N GLN A 1071 12.73 -4.75 104.20
CA GLN A 1071 13.25 -5.89 103.43
C GLN A 1071 13.95 -5.44 102.15
N LEU A 1072 13.40 -4.47 101.42
CA LEU A 1072 14.03 -3.88 100.23
C LEU A 1072 15.35 -3.16 100.54
N ARG A 1073 15.43 -2.41 101.65
CA ARG A 1073 16.71 -1.86 102.15
C ARG A 1073 17.71 -2.93 102.53
N GLY A 1074 17.22 -4.04 103.08
CA GLY A 1074 18.03 -5.23 103.33
C GLY A 1074 18.55 -5.86 102.04
N LEU A 1075 17.73 -5.91 100.99
CA LEU A 1075 18.11 -6.36 99.65
C LEU A 1075 19.19 -5.45 99.06
N ILE A 1076 18.99 -4.13 99.07
CA ILE A 1076 19.96 -3.12 98.60
C ILE A 1076 21.31 -3.29 99.29
N GLY A 1077 21.31 -3.63 100.58
CA GLY A 1077 22.53 -3.93 101.33
C GLY A 1077 23.29 -5.15 100.81
N LEU A 1078 22.58 -6.20 100.36
CA LEU A 1078 23.17 -7.42 99.81
C LEU A 1078 23.78 -7.20 98.42
N LEU A 1079 23.27 -6.23 97.64
CA LEU A 1079 23.79 -5.91 96.31
C LEU A 1079 25.25 -5.40 96.32
N ARG A 1080 25.79 -5.02 97.49
CA ARG A 1080 27.21 -4.61 97.64
C ARG A 1080 28.17 -5.79 97.77
N ASP A 1081 27.67 -7.00 97.99
CA ASP A 1081 28.48 -8.20 98.12
C ASP A 1081 28.71 -8.81 96.74
N ALA A 1082 29.90 -8.60 96.18
CA ALA A 1082 30.30 -9.12 94.88
C ALA A 1082 30.32 -10.67 94.81
N THR A 1083 30.20 -11.37 95.95
CA THR A 1083 30.01 -12.84 95.97
C THR A 1083 28.55 -13.26 95.76
N LEU A 1084 27.60 -12.31 95.83
CA LEU A 1084 26.18 -12.51 95.61
C LEU A 1084 25.74 -11.96 94.25
N VAL A 1085 26.19 -10.77 93.87
CA VAL A 1085 25.99 -10.19 92.53
C VAL A 1085 27.37 -9.88 91.96
N SER A 1086 27.83 -10.72 91.04
CA SER A 1086 29.17 -10.64 90.47
C SER A 1086 29.33 -9.52 89.45
N ASP A 1087 28.22 -9.06 88.85
CA ASP A 1087 28.20 -7.96 87.89
C ASP A 1087 27.82 -6.62 88.57
N PRO A 1088 28.71 -5.61 88.56
CA PRO A 1088 28.42 -4.30 89.15
C PRO A 1088 27.23 -3.56 88.51
N GLU A 1089 27.03 -3.67 87.20
CA GLU A 1089 25.93 -2.99 86.49
C GLU A 1089 24.58 -3.62 86.86
N ALA A 1090 24.53 -4.95 86.93
CA ALA A 1090 23.35 -5.66 87.43
C ALA A 1090 23.03 -5.30 88.88
N ALA A 1091 24.06 -5.16 89.73
CA ALA A 1091 23.91 -4.74 91.12
C ALA A 1091 23.37 -3.30 91.25
N ASP A 1092 23.79 -2.39 90.37
CA ASP A 1092 23.31 -1.01 90.35
C ASP A 1092 21.90 -0.91 89.76
N ALA A 1093 21.55 -1.71 88.75
CA ALA A 1093 20.19 -1.80 88.22
C ALA A 1093 19.19 -2.34 89.25
N LEU A 1094 19.52 -3.44 89.94
CA LEU A 1094 18.71 -3.97 91.04
C LEU A 1094 18.58 -2.94 92.17
N ARG A 1095 19.61 -2.14 92.42
CA ARG A 1095 19.57 -1.10 93.46
C ARG A 1095 18.63 0.03 93.06
N ARG A 1096 18.78 0.58 91.85
CA ARG A 1096 17.93 1.66 91.31
C ARG A 1096 16.46 1.26 91.36
N ASN A 1097 16.14 0.06 90.88
CA ASN A 1097 14.79 -0.49 90.88
C ASN A 1097 14.26 -0.70 92.31
N ALA A 1098 15.06 -1.28 93.22
CA ALA A 1098 14.66 -1.46 94.61
C ALA A 1098 14.46 -0.14 95.36
N GLU A 1099 15.25 0.89 95.06
CA GLU A 1099 15.12 2.23 95.63
C GLU A 1099 13.84 2.93 95.14
N GLU A 1100 13.46 2.74 93.87
CA GLU A 1100 12.20 3.26 93.35
C GLU A 1100 10.98 2.54 93.95
N VAL A 1101 11.00 1.21 94.06
CA VAL A 1101 9.90 0.49 94.75
C VAL A 1101 9.79 0.93 96.22
N VAL A 1102 10.91 1.19 96.89
CA VAL A 1102 10.89 1.80 98.23
C VAL A 1102 10.21 3.17 98.20
N ARG A 1103 10.51 4.02 97.20
CA ARG A 1103 9.92 5.34 97.05
C ARG A 1103 8.41 5.26 96.80
N GLN A 1104 7.96 4.36 95.93
CA GLN A 1104 6.55 4.10 95.64
C GLN A 1104 5.77 3.64 96.87
N LEU A 1105 6.36 2.77 97.71
CA LEU A 1105 5.77 2.32 98.99
C LEU A 1105 5.78 3.40 100.09
N GLN A 1106 6.51 4.51 99.89
CA GLN A 1106 6.56 5.66 100.80
C GLN A 1106 5.61 6.80 100.40
N ALA A 1107 5.26 6.87 99.13
CA ALA A 1107 4.25 7.78 98.58
C ALA A 1107 2.85 7.32 99.02
#